data_AF-A0A4Q6G4X6-F1
#
_entry.id   AF-A0A4Q6G4X6-F1
#
_cell.length_a   1.000
_cell.length_b   1.000
_cell.length_c   1.000
_cell.angle_alpha   90.00
_cell.angle_beta   90.00
_cell.angle_gamma   90.00
#
_symmetry.space_group_name_H-M   'P 1'
#
loop_
_entity.id
_entity.type
_entity.pdbx_description
1 polymer ?
#
loop_
_entity_poly.entity_id
_entity_poly.type
_entity_poly.pdbx_seq_one_letter_code
_entity_poly.pdbx_strand_id
1 'polypeptide(L)'
;MASPTVRSNSLKIAGPLVIVSLLSCSEAQFKPRIEKQTAQKVLANHSLFIAGRKANEDMSFAFLPNSALQTLTLETNPLGTNSYKQIERPLIVDEFIQGHRGDEVKEDFTIATLDKLDLLVVVDNSSSMGSFQAKLSAGLKPLLSHISNTDWHMMVTTTSAIRKRNPVNPDEIVVTYGCPRVNASDSTDKAVITRQDYLQNASAVSDQFTWKVLGGENGDPIERGLLAATSALKGECGDEQKAWTRSDSHKAVLMLTDEENCGSDPDQNCDTAEDSKPEFFLNGAPKGTQFFALLHDKDRYVECQDQDYIRKPEDYRALIAQTGGLEGNICAGQYDAMLEVISSNMHPVARKSFTLGFDPENKDVAVLVDGVSWNGAFQVNGRELVISDGLPVGAKTLSVVYRHNAVPMSSQFPLSQTADPETLEVLIKGVALPSNDYSLISNKLFFKTEPKELSRIEVRYRQVQNLPRVFAFSKDALLSTVGVSVNNAPTKNFRIASDGIPEVLLSEAPKDGAQIVISYETESTRILSYQSLDFAAGEVRGIKAVDAASGDQVIVKASDGKLVFNRSDVLKGRIVNVSYDLAPKSSELKLNLKQLPIEGSLNVQVSEGGQQCAAQMSLSGTNLSFPCASDDLGRLQISYDYVTSIDSSFRLSGTFTQWADWIVKVNGVQTQNYSLDRNVLSFSGQTFVSDTQVEVEVWETMVLPLEK
;
A
#
# COMPACT_ATOMS: atom_id res chain seq x y z
N MET A 1 -13.88 -2.59 70.33
CA MET A 1 -12.44 -2.77 70.58
C MET A 1 -12.13 -4.25 70.46
N ALA A 2 -11.11 -4.58 69.65
CA ALA A 2 -10.39 -5.86 69.56
C ALA A 2 -11.14 -7.17 69.18
N SER A 3 -10.78 -7.67 67.98
CA SER A 3 -10.57 -9.05 67.46
C SER A 3 -11.41 -10.25 67.93
N PRO A 4 -11.75 -11.17 67.00
CA PRO A 4 -10.90 -12.34 66.77
C PRO A 4 -10.74 -12.71 65.28
N THR A 5 -9.53 -12.99 64.79
CA THR A 5 -8.81 -14.28 64.75
C THR A 5 -9.41 -15.32 63.79
N VAL A 6 -8.63 -15.59 62.76
CA VAL A 6 -8.83 -16.46 61.59
C VAL A 6 -8.80 -17.95 61.95
N ARG A 7 -9.67 -18.75 61.31
CA ARG A 7 -9.40 -20.16 61.00
C ARG A 7 -9.73 -20.45 59.53
N SER A 8 -8.82 -21.20 58.94
CA SER A 8 -8.69 -21.63 57.55
C SER A 8 -9.86 -22.45 57.01
N ASN A 9 -10.16 -22.30 55.73
CA ASN A 9 -10.57 -23.42 54.88
C ASN A 9 -9.99 -23.30 53.46
N SER A 10 -9.45 -24.44 53.04
CA SER A 10 -8.93 -24.87 51.75
C SER A 10 -9.48 -24.19 50.49
N LEU A 11 -8.57 -23.65 49.67
CA LEU A 11 -8.81 -23.20 48.31
C LEU A 11 -8.38 -24.29 47.31
N LYS A 12 -9.35 -24.85 46.57
CA LYS A 12 -9.10 -25.67 45.37
C LYS A 12 -8.86 -24.71 44.20
N ILE A 13 -7.69 -24.79 43.58
CA ILE A 13 -7.35 -24.06 42.35
C ILE A 13 -7.81 -24.92 41.16
N ALA A 14 -8.84 -24.46 40.45
CA ALA A 14 -9.14 -24.90 39.10
C ALA A 14 -8.47 -23.90 38.14
N GLY A 15 -7.45 -24.36 37.40
CA GLY A 15 -6.82 -23.56 36.36
C GLY A 15 -7.69 -23.55 35.08
N PRO A 16 -7.76 -22.42 34.34
CA PRO A 16 -8.46 -22.41 33.07
C PRO A 16 -7.59 -23.04 31.97
N LEU A 17 -8.21 -23.95 31.24
CA LEU A 17 -7.75 -24.56 30.01
C LEU A 17 -7.73 -23.47 28.92
N VAL A 18 -6.54 -23.03 28.50
CA VAL A 18 -6.37 -22.14 27.34
C VAL A 18 -6.42 -23.00 26.08
N ILE A 19 -7.54 -22.94 25.37
CA ILE A 19 -7.67 -23.51 24.02
C ILE A 19 -7.09 -22.48 23.05
N VAL A 20 -5.93 -22.78 22.48
CA VAL A 20 -5.33 -22.03 21.36
C VAL A 20 -5.99 -22.52 20.08
N SER A 21 -6.92 -21.71 19.56
CA SER A 21 -7.55 -21.92 18.26
C SER A 21 -6.57 -21.55 17.15
N LEU A 22 -6.16 -22.54 16.35
CA LEU A 22 -5.47 -22.33 15.07
C LEU A 22 -6.43 -21.60 14.11
N LEU A 23 -6.16 -20.32 13.86
CA LEU A 23 -6.78 -19.57 12.76
C LEU A 23 -6.01 -19.88 11.49
N SER A 24 -6.57 -20.76 10.66
CA SER A 24 -6.18 -20.91 9.26
C SER A 24 -6.51 -19.62 8.51
N CYS A 25 -5.53 -19.00 7.85
CA CYS A 25 -5.75 -17.93 6.88
C CYS A 25 -6.50 -18.49 5.66
N SER A 26 -7.83 -18.49 5.72
CA SER A 26 -8.68 -18.63 4.54
C SER A 26 -8.65 -17.34 3.74
N GLU A 27 -8.52 -17.45 2.41
CA GLU A 27 -8.68 -16.36 1.44
C GLU A 27 -9.74 -15.35 1.88
N ALA A 28 -9.34 -14.09 2.00
CA ALA A 28 -10.24 -12.99 2.32
C ALA A 28 -11.20 -12.77 1.14
N GLN A 29 -12.30 -13.51 1.12
CA GLN A 29 -13.47 -13.15 0.32
C GLN A 29 -14.06 -11.87 0.89
N PHE A 30 -13.73 -10.75 0.27
CA PHE A 30 -14.39 -9.47 0.49
C PHE A 30 -15.89 -9.63 0.21
N LYS A 31 -16.70 -9.77 1.25
CA LYS A 31 -18.15 -9.55 1.18
C LYS A 31 -18.38 -8.04 1.28
N PRO A 32 -18.83 -7.36 0.22
CA PRO A 32 -19.23 -5.96 0.34
C PRO A 32 -20.35 -5.86 1.37
N ARG A 33 -20.14 -4.99 2.36
CA ARG A 33 -21.15 -4.69 3.38
C ARG A 33 -22.19 -3.80 2.72
N ILE A 34 -23.32 -4.37 2.32
CA ILE A 34 -24.46 -3.62 1.78
C ILE A 34 -25.08 -2.84 2.94
N GLU A 35 -24.67 -1.58 3.12
CA GLU A 35 -25.33 -0.68 4.05
C GLU A 35 -26.74 -0.34 3.55
N LYS A 36 -27.68 -0.24 4.50
CA LYS A 36 -29.07 0.13 4.23
C LYS A 36 -29.08 1.50 3.55
N GLN A 37 -29.56 1.57 2.31
CA GLN A 37 -29.79 2.85 1.63
C GLN A 37 -30.78 3.70 2.44
N THR A 38 -30.29 4.75 3.07
CA THR A 38 -31.12 5.85 3.58
C THR A 38 -31.55 6.70 2.41
N ALA A 39 -32.87 6.75 2.14
CA ALA A 39 -33.44 7.70 1.21
C ALA A 39 -33.06 9.12 1.66
N GLN A 40 -32.30 9.84 0.84
CA GLN A 40 -31.86 11.19 1.13
C GLN A 40 -32.80 12.16 0.43
N LYS A 41 -33.42 13.07 1.20
CA LYS A 41 -34.15 14.20 0.61
C LYS A 41 -33.15 15.18 0.05
N VAL A 42 -33.25 15.48 -1.24
CA VAL A 42 -32.41 16.47 -1.91
C VAL A 42 -33.28 17.66 -2.28
N LEU A 43 -32.79 18.87 -2.02
CA LEU A 43 -33.43 20.10 -2.47
C LEU A 43 -33.38 20.12 -4.00
N ALA A 44 -34.53 19.83 -4.62
CA ALA A 44 -34.67 19.73 -6.07
C ALA A 44 -34.76 21.11 -6.72
N ASN A 45 -35.42 22.06 -6.05
CA ASN A 45 -35.53 23.43 -6.54
C ASN A 45 -35.72 24.43 -5.39
N HIS A 46 -35.15 25.63 -5.53
CA HIS A 46 -35.40 26.77 -4.67
C HIS A 46 -35.69 27.98 -5.55
N SER A 47 -36.85 28.60 -5.33
CA SER A 47 -37.31 29.74 -6.13
C SER A 47 -37.74 30.87 -5.20
N LEU A 48 -37.27 32.07 -5.49
CA LEU A 48 -37.66 33.30 -4.80
C LEU A 48 -38.34 34.23 -5.79
N PHE A 49 -39.56 34.63 -5.47
CA PHE A 49 -40.37 35.56 -6.24
C PHE A 49 -40.60 36.83 -5.42
N ILE A 50 -40.79 37.95 -6.12
CA ILE A 50 -41.33 39.18 -5.52
C ILE A 50 -42.70 39.38 -6.16
N ALA A 51 -43.75 39.35 -5.35
CA ALA A 51 -45.14 39.40 -5.80
C ALA A 51 -45.48 40.73 -6.47
N GLY A 52 -44.82 41.83 -6.08
CA GLY A 52 -45.00 43.12 -6.70
C GLY A 52 -43.78 43.57 -7.50
N ARG A 53 -44.04 44.18 -8.64
CA ARG A 53 -43.01 44.89 -9.40
C ARG A 53 -43.18 46.38 -9.18
N LYS A 54 -42.32 46.95 -8.33
CA LYS A 54 -42.17 48.41 -8.21
C LYS A 54 -41.50 48.93 -9.48
N ALA A 55 -42.07 49.98 -10.06
CA ALA A 55 -41.40 50.79 -11.06
C ALA A 55 -41.34 52.22 -10.56
N ASN A 56 -40.30 52.94 -10.99
CA ASN A 56 -40.17 54.36 -10.78
C ASN A 56 -40.51 55.04 -12.11
N GLU A 57 -41.39 56.03 -12.08
CA GLU A 57 -41.56 56.93 -13.21
C GLU A 57 -40.79 58.21 -12.90
N ASP A 58 -39.97 58.68 -13.85
CA ASP A 58 -39.38 60.01 -13.82
C ASP A 58 -39.70 60.68 -15.17
N MET A 59 -40.48 61.75 -15.11
CA MET A 59 -40.93 62.51 -16.26
C MET A 59 -40.44 63.94 -16.12
N SER A 60 -39.71 64.41 -17.13
CA SER A 60 -39.34 65.82 -17.23
C SER A 60 -40.09 66.46 -18.38
N PHE A 61 -40.77 67.56 -18.08
CA PHE A 61 -41.48 68.40 -19.01
C PHE A 61 -40.82 69.78 -19.07
N ALA A 62 -40.65 70.32 -20.27
CA ALA A 62 -40.37 71.74 -20.45
C ALA A 62 -41.46 72.36 -21.31
N PHE A 63 -42.21 73.31 -20.74
CA PHE A 63 -43.24 74.05 -21.44
C PHE A 63 -42.62 75.33 -22.03
N LEU A 64 -42.80 75.51 -23.33
CA LEU A 64 -42.37 76.65 -24.11
C LEU A 64 -43.62 77.23 -24.81
N PRO A 65 -43.61 78.49 -25.27
CA PRO A 65 -44.74 79.06 -25.98
C PRO A 65 -45.17 78.17 -27.15
N ASN A 66 -46.39 77.62 -27.08
CA ASN A 66 -46.96 76.70 -28.07
C ASN A 66 -46.21 75.35 -28.23
N SER A 67 -45.39 74.91 -27.28
CA SER A 67 -44.80 73.59 -27.33
C SER A 67 -44.50 73.00 -25.96
N ALA A 68 -44.49 71.67 -25.88
CA ALA A 68 -44.03 70.95 -24.70
C ALA A 68 -42.95 69.95 -25.09
N LEU A 69 -41.96 69.74 -24.23
CA LEU A 69 -40.94 68.73 -24.38
C LEU A 69 -41.06 67.73 -23.25
N GLN A 70 -41.36 66.46 -23.54
CA GLN A 70 -41.33 65.36 -22.58
C GLN A 70 -40.06 64.52 -22.80
N THR A 71 -39.27 64.33 -21.76
CA THR A 71 -38.14 63.39 -21.77
C THR A 71 -38.57 62.05 -21.18
N LEU A 72 -38.34 60.97 -21.91
CA LEU A 72 -38.65 59.60 -21.52
C LEU A 72 -37.39 58.73 -21.48
N THR A 73 -37.28 57.84 -20.51
CA THR A 73 -36.34 56.73 -20.56
C THR A 73 -37.08 55.49 -21.04
N LEU A 74 -36.69 54.94 -22.18
CA LEU A 74 -37.28 53.71 -22.69
C LEU A 74 -36.82 52.52 -21.83
N GLU A 75 -37.79 51.75 -21.39
CA GLU A 75 -37.61 50.62 -20.50
C GLU A 75 -37.89 49.29 -21.21
N THR A 76 -37.35 48.23 -20.62
CA THR A 76 -37.62 46.85 -20.99
C THR A 76 -37.99 46.10 -19.72
N ASN A 77 -38.96 45.20 -19.79
CA ASN A 77 -39.20 44.21 -18.76
C ASN A 77 -37.91 43.41 -18.46
N PRO A 78 -37.80 42.80 -17.26
CA PRO A 78 -36.70 41.89 -16.97
C PRO A 78 -36.57 40.81 -18.04
N LEU A 79 -35.33 40.45 -18.38
CA LEU A 79 -35.05 39.37 -19.33
C LEU A 79 -35.67 38.06 -18.83
N GLY A 80 -36.15 37.24 -19.76
CA GLY A 80 -36.48 35.85 -19.46
C GLY A 80 -35.20 35.11 -19.09
N THR A 81 -35.28 34.22 -18.10
CA THR A 81 -34.14 33.41 -17.67
C THR A 81 -34.52 31.95 -17.50
N ASN A 82 -33.65 31.04 -17.97
CA ASN A 82 -33.67 29.63 -17.62
C ASN A 82 -32.40 29.29 -16.84
N SER A 83 -32.55 28.64 -15.69
CA SER A 83 -31.41 28.18 -14.87
C SER A 83 -31.37 26.66 -14.85
N TYR A 84 -30.18 26.12 -15.01
CA TYR A 84 -29.87 24.70 -14.96
C TYR A 84 -28.73 24.46 -13.96
N LYS A 85 -28.69 23.27 -13.39
CA LYS A 85 -27.53 22.77 -12.65
C LYS A 85 -27.00 21.55 -13.39
N GLN A 86 -25.70 21.55 -13.67
CA GLN A 86 -25.04 20.40 -14.28
C GLN A 86 -25.14 19.19 -13.36
N ILE A 87 -25.24 18.01 -13.95
CA ILE A 87 -25.23 16.74 -13.21
C ILE A 87 -23.94 16.66 -12.39
N GLU A 88 -24.05 16.23 -11.13
CA GLU A 88 -22.93 15.94 -10.26
C GLU A 88 -22.74 14.42 -10.22
N ARG A 89 -21.71 13.91 -10.91
CA ARG A 89 -21.43 12.47 -10.97
C ARG A 89 -21.00 11.97 -9.59
N PRO A 90 -21.27 10.73 -9.17
CA PRO A 90 -20.77 10.21 -7.89
C PRO A 90 -19.23 10.23 -7.80
N LEU A 91 -18.69 10.46 -6.60
CA LEU A 91 -17.27 10.29 -6.30
C LEU A 91 -17.00 8.83 -5.93
N ILE A 92 -16.06 8.20 -6.62
CA ILE A 92 -15.61 6.83 -6.38
C ILE A 92 -14.27 6.90 -5.65
N VAL A 93 -14.08 6.00 -4.69
CA VAL A 93 -12.84 5.88 -3.90
C VAL A 93 -12.38 4.43 -3.92
N ASP A 94 -11.25 4.18 -4.57
CA ASP A 94 -10.56 2.90 -4.49
C ASP A 94 -9.42 2.97 -3.47
N GLU A 95 -9.27 1.93 -2.66
CA GLU A 95 -8.20 1.82 -1.67
C GLU A 95 -7.33 0.60 -1.93
N PHE A 96 -6.02 0.81 -1.86
CA PHE A 96 -5.01 -0.23 -1.99
C PHE A 96 -4.00 -0.13 -0.84
N ILE A 97 -3.38 -1.27 -0.51
CA ILE A 97 -2.22 -1.34 0.37
C ILE A 97 -1.06 -1.86 -0.48
N GLN A 98 0.05 -1.12 -0.50
CA GLN A 98 1.27 -1.58 -1.18
C GLN A 98 1.81 -2.86 -0.52
N GLY A 99 2.40 -3.74 -1.33
CA GLY A 99 3.14 -4.91 -0.84
C GLY A 99 4.30 -4.55 0.09
N HIS A 100 4.98 -5.57 0.61
CA HIS A 100 6.14 -5.43 1.50
C HIS A 100 7.14 -6.55 1.25
N ARG A 101 8.41 -6.30 1.57
CA ARG A 101 9.51 -7.25 1.32
C ARG A 101 9.59 -8.40 2.34
N GLY A 102 8.54 -8.63 3.11
CA GLY A 102 8.52 -9.59 4.21
C GLY A 102 9.18 -9.06 5.50
N ASP A 103 8.97 -9.79 6.58
CA ASP A 103 9.58 -9.53 7.88
C ASP A 103 10.98 -10.16 7.95
N GLU A 104 11.96 -9.44 8.47
CA GLU A 104 13.32 -9.94 8.69
C GLU A 104 13.39 -10.68 10.03
N VAL A 105 13.85 -11.92 9.99
CA VAL A 105 14.06 -12.78 11.17
C VAL A 105 15.52 -13.18 11.21
N LYS A 106 16.07 -13.21 12.44
CA LYS A 106 17.37 -13.79 12.75
C LYS A 106 17.15 -14.99 13.67
N GLU A 107 17.60 -16.16 13.23
CA GLU A 107 17.60 -17.38 14.04
C GLU A 107 19.03 -17.79 14.38
N ASP A 108 19.26 -18.11 15.65
CA ASP A 108 20.57 -18.52 16.16
C ASP A 108 20.56 -20.02 16.50
N PHE A 109 21.48 -20.75 15.90
CA PHE A 109 21.71 -22.17 16.14
C PHE A 109 23.02 -22.34 16.89
N THR A 110 22.99 -23.14 17.96
CA THR A 110 24.24 -23.62 18.55
C THR A 110 24.78 -24.72 17.67
N ILE A 111 26.00 -24.56 17.18
CA ILE A 111 26.75 -25.65 16.57
C ILE A 111 27.20 -26.51 17.74
N ALA A 112 26.34 -27.47 18.13
CA ALA A 112 26.74 -28.48 19.10
C ALA A 112 28.03 -29.12 18.57
N THR A 113 29.06 -29.13 19.40
CA THR A 113 30.38 -29.69 19.06
C THR A 113 30.19 -31.02 18.35
N LEU A 114 30.88 -31.11 17.22
CA LEU A 114 30.93 -32.22 16.26
C LEU A 114 30.88 -33.58 16.96
N ASP A 115 30.15 -34.52 16.35
CA ASP A 115 29.96 -35.90 16.81
C ASP A 115 31.22 -36.50 17.45
N LYS A 116 31.04 -37.40 18.41
CA LYS A 116 32.16 -38.02 19.11
C LYS A 116 32.99 -38.88 18.15
N LEU A 117 34.31 -38.89 18.31
CA LEU A 117 35.22 -39.75 17.54
C LEU A 117 36.07 -40.60 18.47
N ASP A 118 36.15 -41.91 18.24
CA ASP A 118 37.11 -42.78 18.92
C ASP A 118 38.11 -43.32 17.89
N LEU A 119 39.37 -42.91 18.01
CA LEU A 119 40.46 -43.28 17.12
C LEU A 119 41.38 -44.30 17.79
N LEU A 120 41.45 -45.50 17.21
CA LEU A 120 42.43 -46.51 17.59
C LEU A 120 43.66 -46.38 16.70
N VAL A 121 44.84 -46.29 17.28
CA VAL A 121 46.12 -46.41 16.56
C VAL A 121 46.73 -47.77 16.87
N VAL A 122 46.96 -48.58 15.85
CA VAL A 122 47.56 -49.91 15.96
C VAL A 122 48.94 -49.85 15.34
N VAL A 123 49.96 -50.13 16.14
CA VAL A 123 51.36 -50.00 15.74
C VAL A 123 52.03 -51.37 15.74
N ASP A 124 52.53 -51.76 14.59
CA ASP A 124 53.46 -52.87 14.47
C ASP A 124 54.75 -52.57 15.23
N ASN A 125 55.11 -53.48 16.13
CA ASN A 125 56.24 -53.34 17.04
C ASN A 125 57.33 -54.39 16.85
N SER A 126 57.37 -55.02 15.67
CA SER A 126 58.48 -55.82 15.19
C SER A 126 59.78 -55.00 15.09
N SER A 127 60.91 -55.69 14.90
CA SER A 127 62.23 -55.04 14.88
C SER A 127 62.51 -54.15 13.68
N SER A 128 61.74 -54.27 12.59
CA SER A 128 61.87 -53.41 11.40
C SER A 128 61.17 -52.05 11.57
N MET A 129 60.29 -51.92 12.57
CA MET A 129 59.35 -50.80 12.65
C MET A 129 59.90 -49.51 13.25
N GLY A 130 61.11 -49.52 13.84
CA GLY A 130 61.67 -48.39 14.58
C GLY A 130 61.63 -47.05 13.84
N SER A 131 62.09 -47.04 12.59
CA SER A 131 62.15 -45.82 11.77
C SER A 131 60.76 -45.30 11.38
N PHE A 132 59.79 -46.20 11.19
CA PHE A 132 58.41 -45.85 10.83
C PHE A 132 57.60 -45.38 12.05
N GLN A 133 57.81 -46.01 13.21
CA GLN A 133 57.26 -45.55 14.49
C GLN A 133 57.72 -44.13 14.81
N ALA A 134 59.01 -43.83 14.61
CA ALA A 134 59.54 -42.48 14.83
C ALA A 134 58.82 -41.43 13.96
N LYS A 135 58.55 -41.73 12.69
CA LYS A 135 57.80 -40.83 11.79
C LYS A 135 56.35 -40.62 12.25
N LEU A 136 55.64 -41.70 12.62
CA LEU A 136 54.26 -41.57 13.12
C LEU A 136 54.21 -40.84 14.47
N SER A 137 55.19 -41.04 15.35
CA SER A 137 55.25 -40.45 16.68
C SER A 137 55.25 -38.91 16.64
N ALA A 138 55.84 -38.31 15.60
CA ALA A 138 55.82 -36.86 15.36
C ALA A 138 54.49 -36.36 14.75
N GLY A 139 53.61 -37.28 14.33
CA GLY A 139 52.43 -37.01 13.50
C GLY A 139 51.15 -36.64 14.25
N LEU A 140 51.17 -36.46 15.57
CA LEU A 140 49.94 -36.17 16.33
C LEU A 140 49.24 -34.89 15.84
N LYS A 141 49.99 -33.81 15.65
CA LYS A 141 49.44 -32.52 15.23
C LYS A 141 48.75 -32.60 13.85
N PRO A 142 49.38 -33.11 12.77
CA PRO A 142 48.70 -33.26 11.49
C PRO A 142 47.51 -34.24 11.56
N LEU A 143 47.60 -35.32 12.35
CA LEU A 143 46.50 -36.27 12.54
C LEU A 143 45.26 -35.64 13.21
N LEU A 144 45.45 -34.62 14.04
CA LEU A 144 44.37 -33.90 14.72
C LEU A 144 43.91 -32.63 13.99
N SER A 145 44.53 -32.25 12.87
CA SER A 145 44.33 -30.95 12.20
C SER A 145 42.85 -30.66 11.87
N HIS A 146 42.15 -31.62 11.28
CA HIS A 146 40.76 -31.48 10.88
C HIS A 146 39.77 -31.94 11.96
N ILE A 147 40.19 -32.75 12.93
CA ILE A 147 39.34 -33.21 14.05
C ILE A 147 39.59 -32.46 15.37
N SER A 148 40.33 -31.35 15.32
CA SER A 148 40.73 -30.57 16.51
C SER A 148 39.55 -30.04 17.34
N ASN A 149 38.35 -29.95 16.76
CA ASN A 149 37.11 -29.55 17.45
C ASN A 149 36.09 -30.66 17.68
N THR A 150 36.44 -31.88 17.29
CA THR A 150 35.65 -33.08 17.54
C THR A 150 35.88 -33.55 18.97
N ASP A 151 34.85 -34.02 19.67
CA ASP A 151 35.06 -34.68 20.97
C ASP A 151 35.72 -36.04 20.74
N TRP A 152 37.05 -36.08 20.62
CA TRP A 152 37.79 -37.28 20.28
C TRP A 152 38.43 -37.97 21.50
N HIS A 153 38.43 -39.30 21.47
CA HIS A 153 39.25 -40.19 22.29
C HIS A 153 40.24 -40.93 21.39
N MET A 154 41.45 -41.16 21.87
CA MET A 154 42.48 -41.89 21.16
C MET A 154 43.11 -42.95 22.04
N MET A 155 43.18 -44.18 21.53
CA MET A 155 43.90 -45.29 22.16
C MET A 155 45.02 -45.77 21.25
N VAL A 156 46.17 -46.16 21.80
CA VAL A 156 47.27 -46.76 21.05
C VAL A 156 47.50 -48.18 21.57
N THR A 157 47.55 -49.16 20.66
CA THR A 157 47.87 -50.57 20.93
C THR A 157 48.96 -51.06 19.97
N THR A 158 49.52 -52.23 20.26
CA THR A 158 50.43 -52.94 19.35
C THR A 158 49.78 -54.20 18.77
N THR A 159 50.37 -54.71 17.71
CA THR A 159 50.06 -55.98 17.04
C THR A 159 50.51 -57.20 17.86
N SER A 160 51.55 -57.04 18.67
CA SER A 160 52.05 -58.09 19.56
C SER A 160 51.09 -58.45 20.70
N ALA A 161 51.11 -59.74 21.06
CA ALA A 161 50.38 -60.25 22.20
C ALA A 161 51.03 -59.84 23.53
N ILE A 162 50.20 -59.51 24.51
CA ILE A 162 50.63 -59.44 25.91
C ILE A 162 50.46 -60.81 26.54
N ARG A 163 51.58 -61.40 26.95
CA ARG A 163 51.63 -62.69 27.66
C ARG A 163 51.74 -62.44 29.16
N LYS A 164 50.71 -62.81 29.92
CA LYS A 164 50.71 -62.73 31.40
C LYS A 164 50.55 -64.13 31.97
N ARG A 165 51.20 -64.41 33.10
CA ARG A 165 50.86 -65.62 33.87
C ARG A 165 49.47 -65.44 34.45
N ASN A 166 48.62 -66.47 34.31
CA ASN A 166 47.30 -66.47 34.93
C ASN A 166 47.49 -66.36 36.45
N PRO A 167 46.88 -65.36 37.12
CA PRO A 167 47.03 -65.18 38.56
C PRO A 167 46.41 -66.33 39.38
N VAL A 168 45.43 -67.04 38.81
CA VAL A 168 44.77 -68.21 39.42
C VAL A 168 45.55 -69.49 39.15
N ASN A 169 46.18 -69.59 37.98
CA ASN A 169 46.97 -70.75 37.58
C ASN A 169 48.33 -70.33 36.98
N PRO A 170 49.39 -70.14 37.79
CA PRO A 170 50.67 -69.58 37.33
C PRO A 170 51.38 -70.35 36.20
N ASP A 171 50.98 -71.60 35.95
CA ASP A 171 51.47 -72.45 34.86
C ASP A 171 50.77 -72.17 33.52
N GLU A 172 49.64 -71.49 33.54
CA GLU A 172 48.91 -71.03 32.37
C GLU A 172 49.36 -69.62 31.97
N ILE A 173 49.64 -69.44 30.67
CA ILE A 173 49.95 -68.13 30.08
C ILE A 173 48.70 -67.63 29.37
N VAL A 174 48.14 -66.52 29.85
CA VAL A 174 47.06 -65.80 29.18
C VAL A 174 47.66 -64.91 28.11
N VAL A 175 47.18 -65.07 26.88
CA VAL A 175 47.61 -64.31 25.70
C VAL A 175 46.48 -63.36 25.33
N THR A 176 46.77 -62.06 25.31
CA THR A 176 45.77 -61.01 25.07
C THR A 176 46.27 -60.04 24.01
N TYR A 177 45.34 -59.50 23.21
CA TYR A 177 45.63 -58.57 22.12
C TYR A 177 44.82 -57.28 22.29
N GLY A 178 45.25 -56.20 21.64
CA GLY A 178 44.49 -54.94 21.63
C GLY A 178 44.54 -54.16 22.95
N CYS A 179 45.50 -54.46 23.82
CA CYS A 179 45.64 -53.79 25.10
C CYS A 179 46.25 -52.38 24.95
N PRO A 180 45.71 -51.36 25.64
CA PRO A 180 46.27 -50.02 25.59
C PRO A 180 47.71 -50.00 26.11
N ARG A 181 48.60 -49.30 25.40
CA ARG A 181 49.94 -49.04 25.91
C ARG A 181 49.88 -48.01 27.02
N VAL A 182 50.28 -48.42 28.23
CA VAL A 182 50.38 -47.56 29.42
C VAL A 182 51.79 -47.67 29.99
N ASN A 183 52.44 -46.53 30.22
CA ASN A 183 53.72 -46.44 30.88
C ASN A 183 53.51 -46.62 32.39
N ALA A 184 53.72 -47.83 32.89
CA ALA A 184 53.56 -48.13 34.31
C ALA A 184 54.50 -47.32 35.23
N SER A 185 55.56 -46.69 34.68
CA SER A 185 56.46 -45.82 35.44
C SER A 185 55.97 -44.36 35.54
N ASP A 186 54.95 -43.99 34.76
CA ASP A 186 54.33 -42.67 34.77
C ASP A 186 52.89 -42.77 35.29
N SER A 187 52.68 -42.35 36.54
CA SER A 187 51.34 -42.36 37.17
C SER A 187 50.33 -41.43 36.49
N THR A 188 50.78 -40.53 35.61
CA THR A 188 49.92 -39.62 34.85
C THR A 188 49.53 -40.17 33.47
N ASP A 189 50.16 -41.27 33.04
CA ASP A 189 49.85 -41.87 31.75
C ASP A 189 48.47 -42.53 31.76
N LYS A 190 47.69 -42.24 30.71
CA LYS A 190 46.31 -42.73 30.56
C LYS A 190 46.24 -43.78 29.47
N ALA A 191 45.35 -44.76 29.65
CA ALA A 191 45.03 -45.73 28.59
C ALA A 191 44.43 -45.07 27.34
N VAL A 192 43.72 -43.95 27.54
CA VAL A 192 43.04 -43.18 26.49
C VAL A 192 43.46 -41.73 26.60
N ILE A 193 43.93 -41.16 25.50
CA ILE A 193 44.19 -39.73 25.35
C ILE A 193 42.88 -39.07 24.91
N THR A 194 42.46 -37.99 25.58
CA THR A 194 41.25 -37.26 25.22
C THR A 194 41.56 -35.88 24.64
N ARG A 195 40.61 -35.32 23.90
CA ARG A 195 40.68 -33.91 23.50
C ARG A 195 40.88 -32.97 24.69
N GLN A 196 40.22 -33.27 25.81
CA GLN A 196 40.32 -32.42 27.00
C GLN A 196 41.74 -32.43 27.58
N ASP A 197 42.44 -33.56 27.52
CA ASP A 197 43.86 -33.64 27.92
C ASP A 197 44.72 -32.78 26.98
N TYR A 198 44.47 -32.84 25.67
CA TYR A 198 45.22 -32.07 24.68
C TYR A 198 45.01 -30.56 24.84
N LEU A 199 43.77 -30.12 25.11
CA LEU A 199 43.47 -28.71 25.38
C LEU A 199 44.10 -28.22 26.69
N GLN A 200 44.26 -29.09 27.69
CA GLN A 200 44.92 -28.75 28.95
C GLN A 200 46.44 -28.65 28.79
N ASN A 201 47.07 -29.61 28.10
CA ASN A 201 48.50 -29.62 27.89
C ASN A 201 48.88 -30.39 26.62
N ALA A 202 48.85 -29.68 25.48
CA ALA A 202 49.16 -30.27 24.18
C ALA A 202 50.59 -30.87 24.10
N SER A 203 51.56 -30.28 24.81
CA SER A 203 52.93 -30.80 24.84
C SER A 203 53.00 -32.16 25.52
N ALA A 204 52.44 -32.28 26.74
CA ALA A 204 52.43 -33.54 27.47
C ALA A 204 51.68 -34.65 26.71
N VAL A 205 50.57 -34.30 26.04
CA VAL A 205 49.86 -35.27 25.20
C VAL A 205 50.68 -35.68 23.97
N SER A 206 51.43 -34.76 23.37
CA SER A 206 52.36 -35.10 22.29
C SER A 206 53.46 -36.05 22.76
N ASP A 207 54.01 -35.84 23.96
CA ASP A 207 55.01 -36.72 24.56
C ASP A 207 54.42 -38.11 24.87
N GLN A 208 53.21 -38.17 25.41
CA GLN A 208 52.47 -39.42 25.66
C GLN A 208 52.20 -40.18 24.36
N PHE A 209 51.69 -39.51 23.32
CA PHE A 209 51.46 -40.12 22.02
C PHE A 209 52.77 -40.64 21.42
N THR A 210 53.84 -39.84 21.49
CA THR A 210 55.17 -40.21 21.00
C THR A 210 55.65 -41.50 21.67
N TRP A 211 55.60 -41.56 23.00
CA TRP A 211 56.01 -42.74 23.77
C TRP A 211 55.15 -43.96 23.45
N LYS A 212 53.83 -43.77 23.29
CA LYS A 212 52.89 -44.85 22.96
C LYS A 212 53.11 -45.41 21.55
N VAL A 213 53.47 -44.57 20.58
CA VAL A 213 53.76 -45.01 19.20
C VAL A 213 55.13 -45.66 19.06
N LEU A 214 56.14 -45.22 19.82
CA LEU A 214 57.47 -45.86 19.88
C LEU A 214 57.40 -47.19 20.66
N GLY A 215 56.54 -48.12 20.23
CA GLY A 215 56.20 -49.44 20.76
C GLY A 215 57.28 -50.26 21.46
N GLY A 216 58.54 -49.95 21.13
CA GLY A 216 59.64 -50.88 21.15
C GLY A 216 59.68 -51.64 19.82
N GLU A 217 60.79 -52.34 19.63
CA GLU A 217 61.13 -53.13 18.43
C GLU A 217 61.28 -54.63 18.77
N ASN A 218 60.74 -55.05 19.93
CA ASN A 218 60.85 -56.41 20.46
C ASN A 218 59.52 -57.18 20.35
N GLY A 219 58.72 -56.86 19.34
CA GLY A 219 57.44 -57.50 19.07
C GLY A 219 57.56 -58.98 18.68
N ASP A 220 56.42 -59.66 18.71
CA ASP A 220 56.29 -61.03 18.23
C ASP A 220 56.40 -61.02 16.70
N PRO A 221 57.25 -61.85 16.07
CA PRO A 221 57.34 -61.92 14.61
C PRO A 221 56.03 -62.37 13.93
N ILE A 222 55.03 -62.85 14.67
CA ILE A 222 53.67 -63.03 14.17
C ILE A 222 52.83 -61.78 14.47
N GLU A 223 52.65 -60.92 13.48
CA GLU A 223 51.89 -59.67 13.69
C GLU A 223 50.40 -59.85 13.45
N ARG A 224 49.58 -59.78 14.50
CA ARG A 224 48.12 -59.99 14.43
C ARG A 224 47.34 -58.68 14.51
N GLY A 225 47.56 -57.79 13.55
CA GLY A 225 46.95 -56.45 13.54
C GLY A 225 45.42 -56.45 13.48
N LEU A 226 44.80 -57.36 12.73
CA LEU A 226 43.33 -57.44 12.69
C LEU A 226 42.72 -57.92 14.01
N LEU A 227 43.35 -58.90 14.67
CA LEU A 227 42.95 -59.35 15.99
C LEU A 227 43.11 -58.23 17.02
N ALA A 228 44.30 -57.60 17.05
CA ALA A 228 44.60 -56.51 17.96
C ALA A 228 43.62 -55.34 17.80
N ALA A 229 43.34 -54.92 16.56
CA ALA A 229 42.38 -53.86 16.28
C ALA A 229 40.97 -54.20 16.76
N THR A 230 40.51 -55.42 16.47
CA THR A 230 39.16 -55.88 16.83
C THR A 230 39.01 -55.98 18.36
N SER A 231 39.95 -56.64 19.04
CA SER A 231 39.92 -56.78 20.51
C SER A 231 40.02 -55.42 21.21
N ALA A 232 40.86 -54.52 20.70
CA ALA A 232 40.98 -53.16 21.20
C ALA A 232 39.65 -52.38 21.13
N LEU A 233 38.95 -52.43 19.99
CA LEU A 233 37.68 -51.72 19.81
C LEU A 233 36.56 -52.30 20.69
N LYS A 234 36.58 -53.61 20.95
CA LYS A 234 35.67 -54.28 21.87
C LYS A 234 36.01 -54.07 23.35
N GLY A 235 37.23 -53.60 23.65
CA GLY A 235 37.73 -53.46 25.02
C GLY A 235 38.10 -54.80 25.66
N GLU A 236 38.46 -55.81 24.87
CA GLU A 236 38.80 -57.18 25.29
C GLU A 236 40.28 -57.31 25.73
N CYS A 237 40.77 -56.41 26.58
CA CYS A 237 42.14 -56.46 27.09
C CYS A 237 42.25 -57.19 28.44
N GLY A 238 42.54 -58.49 28.41
CA GLY A 238 42.73 -59.31 29.62
C GLY A 238 41.47 -59.50 30.45
N ASP A 239 41.65 -59.66 31.76
CA ASP A 239 40.55 -60.00 32.69
C ASP A 239 39.60 -58.82 32.96
N GLU A 240 39.99 -57.60 32.61
CA GLU A 240 39.18 -56.39 32.78
C GLU A 240 38.65 -55.90 31.43
N GLN A 241 37.43 -56.35 31.06
CA GLN A 241 36.72 -55.78 29.93
C GLN A 241 36.35 -54.31 30.23
N LYS A 242 37.13 -53.38 29.69
CA LYS A 242 36.88 -51.95 29.83
C LYS A 242 36.66 -51.32 28.47
N ALA A 243 35.40 -51.11 28.12
CA ALA A 243 35.03 -50.34 26.94
C ALA A 243 35.59 -48.90 27.07
N TRP A 244 36.45 -48.51 26.14
CA TRP A 244 36.96 -47.14 26.02
C TRP A 244 36.23 -46.36 24.92
N THR A 245 35.62 -47.09 23.98
CA THR A 245 34.79 -46.51 22.93
C THR A 245 33.41 -46.15 23.47
N ARG A 246 32.82 -45.12 22.88
CA ARG A 246 31.50 -44.58 23.20
C ARG A 246 30.49 -45.14 22.21
N SER A 247 29.26 -45.41 22.67
CA SER A 247 28.24 -46.00 21.80
C SER A 247 27.78 -45.07 20.67
N ASP A 248 27.87 -43.76 20.89
CA ASP A 248 27.46 -42.70 19.96
C ASP A 248 28.63 -42.02 19.22
N SER A 249 29.82 -42.61 19.27
CA SER A 249 30.98 -42.11 18.52
C SER A 249 31.09 -42.76 17.14
N HIS A 250 31.57 -41.97 16.18
CA HIS A 250 32.27 -42.49 15.01
C HIS A 250 33.55 -43.20 15.45
N LYS A 251 33.93 -44.27 14.75
CA LYS A 251 35.09 -45.09 15.11
C LYS A 251 36.03 -45.19 13.94
N ALA A 252 37.31 -45.03 14.21
CA ALA A 252 38.36 -45.11 13.21
C ALA A 252 39.54 -45.93 13.73
N VAL A 253 40.21 -46.65 12.84
CA VAL A 253 41.48 -47.34 13.11
C VAL A 253 42.55 -46.76 12.20
N LEU A 254 43.73 -46.47 12.73
CA LEU A 254 44.94 -46.15 11.98
C LEU A 254 45.99 -47.23 12.25
N MET A 255 46.24 -48.08 11.26
CA MET A 255 47.25 -49.13 11.30
C MET A 255 48.59 -48.62 10.75
N LEU A 256 49.70 -48.98 11.40
CA LEU A 256 51.05 -48.78 10.89
C LEU A 256 51.77 -50.13 10.88
N THR A 257 52.12 -50.64 9.70
CA THR A 257 52.86 -51.92 9.52
C THR A 257 53.58 -51.95 8.18
N ASP A 258 54.72 -52.62 8.14
CA ASP A 258 55.48 -52.92 6.92
C ASP A 258 55.20 -54.34 6.38
N GLU A 259 54.35 -55.14 7.03
CA GLU A 259 54.05 -56.52 6.63
C GLU A 259 52.56 -56.89 6.58
N GLU A 260 52.28 -58.14 6.21
CA GLU A 260 50.93 -58.72 6.13
C GLU A 260 50.36 -58.98 7.53
N ASN A 261 49.03 -59.05 7.67
CA ASN A 261 48.43 -59.61 8.88
C ASN A 261 48.87 -61.08 8.98
N CYS A 262 49.19 -61.55 10.19
CA CYS A 262 49.87 -62.80 10.49
C CYS A 262 51.39 -62.84 10.22
N GLY A 263 51.98 -61.69 9.87
CA GLY A 263 53.40 -61.57 9.61
C GLY A 263 53.88 -62.47 8.48
N SER A 264 55.13 -62.89 8.59
CA SER A 264 55.91 -63.32 7.43
C SER A 264 56.55 -64.70 7.59
N ASP A 265 56.29 -65.38 8.72
CA ASP A 265 56.73 -66.75 8.98
C ASP A 265 55.64 -67.78 8.59
N PRO A 266 55.80 -68.52 7.48
CA PRO A 266 54.81 -69.50 7.02
C PRO A 266 54.66 -70.71 7.94
N ASP A 267 55.61 -70.95 8.86
CA ASP A 267 55.60 -72.13 9.74
C ASP A 267 54.75 -71.94 11.02
N GLN A 268 54.15 -70.75 11.23
CA GLN A 268 53.45 -70.41 12.47
C GLN A 268 51.92 -70.53 12.42
N ASN A 269 51.37 -71.17 11.38
CA ASN A 269 49.93 -71.51 11.22
C ASN A 269 48.93 -70.35 11.34
N CYS A 270 49.39 -69.09 11.34
CA CYS A 270 48.51 -67.94 11.55
C CYS A 270 47.53 -67.75 10.38
N ASP A 271 47.93 -68.06 9.14
CA ASP A 271 47.09 -67.95 7.94
C ASP A 271 45.81 -68.78 8.00
N THR A 272 45.79 -69.85 8.81
CA THR A 272 44.61 -70.72 8.99
C THR A 272 43.66 -70.24 10.07
N ALA A 273 44.06 -69.26 10.88
CA ALA A 273 43.25 -68.73 11.95
C ALA A 273 42.14 -67.80 11.41
N GLU A 274 40.98 -67.76 12.05
CA GLU A 274 39.84 -66.95 11.58
C GLU A 274 40.17 -65.45 11.55
N ASP A 275 41.03 -65.01 12.46
CA ASP A 275 41.52 -63.64 12.62
C ASP A 275 42.60 -63.23 11.60
N SER A 276 42.99 -64.13 10.69
CA SER A 276 43.90 -63.77 9.59
C SER A 276 43.23 -62.92 8.52
N LYS A 277 41.89 -62.98 8.39
CA LYS A 277 41.16 -62.40 7.25
C LYS A 277 40.40 -61.10 7.57
N PRO A 278 40.16 -60.23 6.58
CA PRO A 278 39.40 -58.98 6.76
C PRO A 278 38.00 -59.18 7.34
N GLU A 279 37.34 -60.29 7.04
CA GLU A 279 35.99 -60.59 7.52
C GLU A 279 35.92 -60.68 9.04
N PHE A 280 37.01 -61.09 9.71
CA PHE A 280 37.06 -61.12 11.17
C PHE A 280 36.84 -59.73 11.76
N PHE A 281 37.55 -58.72 11.22
CA PHE A 281 37.37 -57.34 11.65
C PHE A 281 35.97 -56.81 11.30
N LEU A 282 35.50 -57.03 10.07
CA LEU A 282 34.19 -56.52 9.62
C LEU A 282 33.02 -57.08 10.44
N ASN A 283 33.12 -58.33 10.90
CA ASN A 283 32.11 -58.98 11.72
C ASN A 283 32.28 -58.66 13.22
N GLY A 284 33.51 -58.45 13.68
CA GLY A 284 33.83 -58.28 15.10
C GLY A 284 33.86 -56.82 15.57
N ALA A 285 34.31 -55.88 14.74
CA ALA A 285 34.41 -54.48 15.10
C ALA A 285 33.01 -53.81 15.16
N PRO A 286 32.86 -52.72 15.93
CA PRO A 286 31.64 -51.93 15.89
C PRO A 286 31.28 -51.48 14.47
N LYS A 287 29.98 -51.56 14.13
CA LYS A 287 29.50 -51.19 12.79
C LYS A 287 29.86 -49.74 12.42
N GLY A 288 30.23 -49.54 11.16
CA GLY A 288 30.59 -48.22 10.63
C GLY A 288 32.01 -47.76 10.97
N THR A 289 32.84 -48.63 11.57
CA THR A 289 34.25 -48.32 11.83
C THR A 289 35.02 -48.17 10.51
N GLN A 290 35.72 -47.05 10.34
CA GLN A 290 36.61 -46.80 9.20
C GLN A 290 38.02 -47.33 9.49
N PHE A 291 38.68 -47.94 8.50
CA PHE A 291 40.02 -48.47 8.64
C PHE A 291 41.00 -47.72 7.72
N PHE A 292 41.98 -47.08 8.33
CA PHE A 292 43.08 -46.35 7.68
C PHE A 292 44.37 -47.11 7.93
N ALA A 293 45.32 -47.02 7.00
CA ALA A 293 46.63 -47.61 7.23
C ALA A 293 47.77 -46.87 6.52
N LEU A 294 48.93 -46.88 7.13
CA LEU A 294 50.21 -46.58 6.51
C LEU A 294 50.88 -47.91 6.20
N LEU A 295 50.86 -48.29 4.91
CA LEU A 295 51.29 -49.57 4.39
C LEU A 295 52.45 -49.42 3.42
N HIS A 296 53.12 -50.54 3.16
CA HIS A 296 54.12 -50.58 2.10
C HIS A 296 53.49 -50.42 0.71
N ASP A 297 53.80 -49.33 0.01
CA ASP A 297 53.29 -49.07 -1.35
C ASP A 297 53.97 -50.02 -2.36
N LYS A 298 53.14 -50.66 -3.19
CA LYS A 298 53.56 -51.64 -4.20
C LYS A 298 54.41 -51.04 -5.34
N ASP A 299 54.32 -49.75 -5.57
CA ASP A 299 54.96 -49.09 -6.72
C ASP A 299 56.14 -48.19 -6.30
N ARG A 300 56.37 -48.02 -5.00
CA ARG A 300 57.36 -47.06 -4.44
C ARG A 300 58.38 -47.69 -3.50
N TYR A 301 58.65 -48.99 -3.68
CA TYR A 301 59.60 -49.76 -2.86
C TYR A 301 60.99 -49.16 -2.74
N VAL A 302 61.47 -48.48 -3.78
CA VAL A 302 62.80 -47.85 -3.81
C VAL A 302 62.98 -46.78 -2.72
N GLU A 303 61.88 -46.24 -2.19
CA GLU A 303 61.89 -45.22 -1.13
C GLU A 303 62.18 -45.82 0.27
N CYS A 304 61.90 -47.11 0.50
CA CYS A 304 62.33 -47.85 1.68
C CYS A 304 63.73 -48.44 1.41
N GLN A 305 64.71 -48.11 2.26
CA GLN A 305 66.11 -48.53 2.05
C GLN A 305 66.36 -50.04 2.29
N ASP A 306 65.37 -50.77 2.84
CA ASP A 306 65.40 -52.23 3.01
C ASP A 306 64.69 -52.91 1.83
N GLN A 307 65.45 -53.58 0.96
CA GLN A 307 64.91 -54.15 -0.29
C GLN A 307 64.59 -55.66 -0.22
N ASP A 308 64.93 -56.35 0.87
CA ASP A 308 64.96 -57.81 0.89
C ASP A 308 63.75 -58.47 1.59
N TYR A 309 62.80 -57.69 2.14
CA TYR A 309 61.64 -58.22 2.86
C TYR A 309 60.35 -57.53 2.43
N ILE A 310 59.66 -58.08 1.42
CA ILE A 310 58.45 -57.48 0.85
C ILE A 310 57.33 -58.51 0.81
N ARG A 311 56.35 -58.33 1.69
CA ARG A 311 55.04 -58.98 1.62
C ARG A 311 53.95 -57.94 1.48
N LYS A 312 52.87 -58.27 0.75
CA LYS A 312 51.87 -57.29 0.34
C LYS A 312 50.70 -57.33 1.32
N PRO A 313 50.42 -56.27 2.09
CA PRO A 313 49.33 -56.22 3.06
C PRO A 313 47.92 -56.21 2.42
N GLU A 314 47.57 -57.21 1.61
CA GLU A 314 46.33 -57.27 0.84
C GLU A 314 45.09 -57.34 1.75
N ASP A 315 45.19 -57.97 2.91
CA ASP A 315 44.08 -58.02 3.88
C ASP A 315 43.73 -56.63 4.41
N TYR A 316 44.74 -55.81 4.76
CA TYR A 316 44.50 -54.43 5.18
C TYR A 316 43.94 -53.59 4.04
N ARG A 317 44.41 -53.75 2.80
CA ARG A 317 43.87 -53.04 1.63
C ARG A 317 42.41 -53.40 1.36
N ALA A 318 42.07 -54.68 1.43
CA ALA A 318 40.71 -55.16 1.28
C ALA A 318 39.80 -54.54 2.37
N LEU A 319 40.29 -54.40 3.59
CA LEU A 319 39.56 -53.79 4.69
C LEU A 319 39.39 -52.26 4.53
N ILE A 320 40.44 -51.55 4.12
CA ILE A 320 40.40 -50.11 3.82
C ILE A 320 39.35 -49.82 2.76
N ALA A 321 39.35 -50.59 1.66
CA ALA A 321 38.38 -50.44 0.58
C ALA A 321 36.93 -50.68 1.05
N GLN A 322 36.70 -51.70 1.88
CA GLN A 322 35.36 -52.05 2.36
C GLN A 322 34.81 -51.08 3.42
N THR A 323 35.70 -50.45 4.18
CA THR A 323 35.32 -49.49 5.24
C THR A 323 35.32 -48.04 4.76
N GLY A 324 35.76 -47.78 3.52
CA GLY A 324 35.84 -46.44 2.94
C GLY A 324 36.94 -45.57 3.56
N GLY A 325 37.99 -46.20 4.13
CA GLY A 325 39.15 -45.49 4.66
C GLY A 325 40.19 -45.17 3.58
N LEU A 326 41.41 -44.84 4.02
CA LEU A 326 42.51 -44.45 3.14
C LEU A 326 43.81 -45.20 3.47
N GLU A 327 44.59 -45.49 2.42
CA GLU A 327 45.94 -46.06 2.49
C GLU A 327 46.97 -44.96 2.23
N GLY A 328 48.04 -44.94 3.03
CA GLY A 328 49.21 -44.12 2.81
C GLY A 328 50.51 -44.91 2.74
N ASN A 329 51.54 -44.29 2.19
CA ASN A 329 52.85 -44.91 2.00
C ASN A 329 53.69 -44.82 3.28
N ILE A 330 54.00 -45.97 3.89
CA ILE A 330 54.87 -46.06 5.06
C ILE A 330 56.32 -45.62 4.77
N CYS A 331 56.78 -45.71 3.53
CA CYS A 331 58.13 -45.27 3.14
C CYS A 331 58.27 -43.75 3.01
N ALA A 332 57.17 -42.98 3.08
CA ALA A 332 57.22 -41.53 2.94
C ALA A 332 58.22 -40.89 3.93
N GLY A 333 58.91 -39.84 3.48
CA GLY A 333 59.92 -39.16 4.30
C GLY A 333 59.35 -38.58 5.60
N GLN A 334 58.08 -38.15 5.57
CA GLN A 334 57.26 -37.70 6.71
C GLN A 334 55.80 -38.08 6.43
N TYR A 335 54.96 -38.17 7.47
CA TYR A 335 53.55 -38.56 7.33
C TYR A 335 52.56 -37.39 7.38
N ASP A 336 53.00 -36.15 7.58
CA ASP A 336 52.14 -34.98 7.80
C ASP A 336 50.99 -34.88 6.78
N ALA A 337 51.31 -34.83 5.50
CA ALA A 337 50.31 -34.67 4.44
C ALA A 337 49.28 -35.80 4.40
N MET A 338 49.70 -37.05 4.62
CA MET A 338 48.78 -38.19 4.65
C MET A 338 47.95 -38.19 5.93
N LEU A 339 48.53 -37.86 7.09
CA LEU A 339 47.81 -37.77 8.35
C LEU A 339 46.79 -36.63 8.35
N GLU A 340 47.06 -35.51 7.66
CA GLU A 340 46.07 -34.45 7.42
C GLU A 340 44.91 -34.94 6.55
N VAL A 341 45.20 -35.68 5.47
CA VAL A 341 44.17 -36.28 4.61
C VAL A 341 43.32 -37.29 5.39
N ILE A 342 43.95 -38.15 6.20
CA ILE A 342 43.25 -39.09 7.09
C ILE A 342 42.42 -38.32 8.13
N SER A 343 42.97 -37.27 8.74
CA SER A 343 42.25 -36.38 9.66
C SER A 343 40.98 -35.80 9.03
N SER A 344 41.09 -35.34 7.78
CA SER A 344 39.96 -34.80 7.01
C SER A 344 38.90 -35.87 6.72
N ASN A 345 39.31 -37.10 6.40
CA ASN A 345 38.40 -38.21 6.14
C ASN A 345 37.71 -38.73 7.41
N MET A 346 38.41 -38.70 8.55
CA MET A 346 37.86 -39.05 9.87
C MET A 346 36.91 -37.99 10.43
N HIS A 347 36.89 -36.78 9.87
CA HIS A 347 36.04 -35.70 10.35
C HIS A 347 34.57 -36.12 10.27
N PRO A 348 33.88 -36.31 11.41
CA PRO A 348 32.47 -36.64 11.38
C PRO A 348 31.74 -35.53 10.62
N VAL A 349 30.81 -35.90 9.76
CA VAL A 349 30.02 -34.92 9.02
C VAL A 349 29.18 -34.18 10.06
N ALA A 350 29.64 -32.99 10.48
CA ALA A 350 28.88 -32.05 11.28
C ALA A 350 27.43 -32.03 10.80
N ARG A 351 26.44 -31.87 11.69
CA ARG A 351 25.06 -31.64 11.24
C ARG A 351 25.05 -30.51 10.22
N LYS A 352 24.80 -30.88 8.96
CA LYS A 352 24.77 -29.96 7.81
C LYS A 352 23.41 -29.33 7.62
N SER A 353 22.40 -29.68 8.42
CA SER A 353 21.03 -29.21 8.22
C SER A 353 20.48 -28.49 9.46
N PHE A 354 19.87 -27.33 9.24
CA PHE A 354 19.22 -26.48 10.24
C PHE A 354 17.79 -26.18 9.78
N THR A 355 16.80 -26.38 10.64
CA THR A 355 15.39 -26.07 10.33
C THR A 355 15.05 -24.67 10.80
N LEU A 356 14.65 -23.80 9.86
CA LEU A 356 14.22 -22.43 10.07
C LEU A 356 12.76 -22.38 10.56
N GLY A 357 12.39 -21.31 11.26
CA GLY A 357 11.02 -21.09 11.74
C GLY A 357 10.01 -20.85 10.61
N PHE A 358 10.44 -20.25 9.50
CA PHE A 358 9.60 -19.89 8.35
C PHE A 358 10.28 -20.23 7.02
N ASP A 359 9.50 -20.36 5.94
CA ASP A 359 10.05 -20.48 4.58
C ASP A 359 10.67 -19.14 4.18
N PRO A 360 11.99 -19.07 3.95
CA PRO A 360 12.66 -17.85 3.55
C PRO A 360 12.38 -17.54 2.08
N GLU A 361 12.31 -16.24 1.77
CA GLU A 361 12.38 -15.77 0.40
C GLU A 361 13.79 -16.05 -0.15
N ASN A 362 13.89 -16.94 -1.15
CA ASN A 362 15.13 -17.57 -1.62
C ASN A 362 16.32 -16.65 -1.96
N LYS A 363 16.14 -15.31 -2.01
CA LYS A 363 17.18 -14.35 -2.41
C LYS A 363 17.85 -13.62 -1.24
N ASP A 364 17.29 -13.69 -0.03
CA ASP A 364 17.71 -12.81 1.07
C ASP A 364 18.24 -13.58 2.29
N VAL A 365 18.70 -14.82 2.11
CA VAL A 365 19.29 -15.62 3.20
C VAL A 365 20.77 -15.28 3.35
N ALA A 366 21.15 -14.79 4.54
CA ALA A 366 22.52 -14.56 4.94
C ALA A 366 22.87 -15.47 6.12
N VAL A 367 23.98 -16.21 6.01
CA VAL A 367 24.48 -17.08 7.06
C VAL A 367 25.67 -16.39 7.74
N LEU A 368 25.65 -16.33 9.06
CA LEU A 368 26.75 -15.84 9.87
C LEU A 368 27.28 -16.97 10.74
N VAL A 369 28.60 -17.10 10.82
CA VAL A 369 29.27 -18.04 11.72
C VAL A 369 29.99 -17.21 12.79
N ASP A 370 29.65 -17.45 14.06
CA ASP A 370 30.16 -16.66 15.19
C ASP A 370 30.03 -15.14 15.00
N GLY A 371 28.90 -14.73 14.39
CA GLY A 371 28.57 -13.33 14.12
C GLY A 371 29.27 -12.73 12.89
N VAL A 372 30.10 -13.48 12.17
CA VAL A 372 30.79 -13.03 10.95
C VAL A 372 30.10 -13.62 9.72
N SER A 373 29.88 -12.80 8.69
CA SER A 373 29.31 -13.27 7.40
C SER A 373 30.12 -14.44 6.85
N TRP A 374 29.44 -15.56 6.62
CA TRP A 374 30.06 -16.77 6.08
C TRP A 374 29.71 -16.91 4.59
N ASN A 375 30.74 -17.05 3.76
CA ASN A 375 30.62 -17.07 2.30
C ASN A 375 30.66 -18.49 1.71
N GLY A 376 30.51 -19.52 2.54
CA GLY A 376 30.49 -20.91 2.05
C GLY A 376 29.15 -21.26 1.38
N ALA A 377 29.16 -22.35 0.62
CA ALA A 377 28.00 -22.84 -0.08
C ALA A 377 26.95 -23.43 0.88
N PHE A 378 25.71 -23.01 0.69
CA PHE A 378 24.54 -23.59 1.33
C PHE A 378 23.37 -23.67 0.35
N GLN A 379 22.35 -24.44 0.70
CA GLN A 379 21.10 -24.56 -0.03
C GLN A 379 19.94 -24.35 0.94
N VAL A 380 18.83 -23.82 0.44
CA VAL A 380 17.61 -23.67 1.23
C VAL A 380 16.46 -24.36 0.52
N ASN A 381 15.91 -25.38 1.17
CA ASN A 381 14.84 -26.22 0.65
C ASN A 381 13.61 -26.06 1.54
N GLY A 382 12.75 -25.09 1.21
CA GLY A 382 11.70 -24.63 2.13
C GLY A 382 12.34 -24.11 3.42
N ARG A 383 11.97 -24.67 4.56
CA ARG A 383 12.53 -24.31 5.88
C ARG A 383 13.88 -24.96 6.19
N GLU A 384 14.41 -25.82 5.33
CA GLU A 384 15.65 -26.53 5.63
C GLU A 384 16.86 -25.80 5.02
N LEU A 385 17.75 -25.27 5.87
CA LEU A 385 19.05 -24.75 5.48
C LEU A 385 20.08 -25.88 5.51
N VAL A 386 20.65 -26.23 4.36
CA VAL A 386 21.69 -27.25 4.22
C VAL A 386 23.04 -26.59 3.91
N ILE A 387 23.99 -26.70 4.83
CA ILE A 387 25.38 -26.27 4.70
C ILE A 387 26.16 -27.31 3.88
N SER A 388 26.56 -26.93 2.66
CA SER A 388 27.29 -27.82 1.75
C SER A 388 28.78 -27.84 2.05
N ASP A 389 29.35 -26.66 2.34
CA ASP A 389 30.76 -26.47 2.67
C ASP A 389 31.06 -26.75 4.15
N GLY A 390 32.34 -26.99 4.48
CA GLY A 390 32.77 -27.09 5.86
C GLY A 390 32.60 -25.76 6.60
N LEU A 391 32.07 -25.80 7.83
CA LEU A 391 32.09 -24.64 8.71
C LEU A 391 33.52 -24.37 9.20
N PRO A 392 33.90 -23.11 9.46
CA PRO A 392 35.19 -22.78 10.08
C PRO A 392 35.49 -23.63 11.31
N VAL A 393 36.73 -24.11 11.39
CA VAL A 393 37.23 -24.93 12.50
C VAL A 393 37.05 -24.16 13.81
N GLY A 394 36.20 -24.67 14.70
CA GLY A 394 35.95 -24.10 16.03
C GLY A 394 34.71 -23.22 16.12
N ALA A 395 33.94 -23.14 15.04
CA ALA A 395 32.67 -22.45 15.00
C ALA A 395 31.73 -22.93 16.11
N LYS A 396 31.15 -21.99 16.88
CA LYS A 396 30.27 -22.30 18.02
C LYS A 396 28.81 -22.02 17.71
N THR A 397 28.55 -21.02 16.87
CA THR A 397 27.21 -20.53 16.56
C THR A 397 27.06 -20.30 15.07
N LEU A 398 25.86 -20.61 14.57
CA LEU A 398 25.43 -20.31 13.22
C LEU A 398 24.16 -19.46 13.33
N SER A 399 24.18 -18.25 12.79
CA SER A 399 23.00 -17.40 12.69
C SER A 399 22.51 -17.37 11.24
N VAL A 400 21.19 -17.41 11.04
CA VAL A 400 20.58 -17.26 9.72
C VAL A 400 19.69 -16.03 9.76
N VAL A 401 19.97 -15.06 8.89
CA VAL A 401 19.16 -13.86 8.70
C VAL A 401 18.43 -14.03 7.38
N TYR A 402 17.10 -13.92 7.40
CA TYR A 402 16.29 -14.07 6.20
C TYR A 402 14.97 -13.33 6.31
N ARG A 403 14.27 -13.19 5.18
CA ARG A 403 12.94 -12.57 5.11
C ARG A 403 11.87 -13.61 4.83
N HIS A 404 10.67 -13.43 5.36
CA HIS A 404 9.52 -14.30 5.10
C HIS A 404 8.22 -13.50 4.90
N ASN A 405 7.19 -14.14 4.32
CA ASN A 405 5.88 -13.54 4.05
C ASN A 405 5.92 -12.30 3.15
N ALA A 406 6.74 -12.26 2.09
CA ALA A 406 6.74 -11.10 1.21
C ALA A 406 5.44 -11.00 0.40
N VAL A 407 4.91 -9.79 0.27
CA VAL A 407 3.83 -9.47 -0.66
C VAL A 407 4.43 -8.62 -1.78
N PRO A 408 4.41 -9.06 -3.05
CA PRO A 408 5.01 -8.33 -4.15
C PRO A 408 4.55 -6.87 -4.18
N MET A 409 5.51 -5.95 -4.26
CA MET A 409 5.22 -4.54 -4.47
C MET A 409 4.80 -4.32 -5.93
N SER A 410 3.87 -3.39 -6.15
CA SER A 410 3.35 -3.06 -7.48
C SER A 410 3.46 -1.56 -7.73
N SER A 411 3.86 -1.20 -8.95
CA SER A 411 3.77 0.16 -9.48
C SER A 411 2.46 0.42 -10.22
N GLN A 412 1.56 -0.58 -10.31
CA GLN A 412 0.29 -0.46 -11.00
C GLN A 412 -0.89 -0.98 -10.18
N PHE A 413 -2.01 -0.28 -10.24
CA PHE A 413 -3.22 -0.62 -9.49
C PHE A 413 -4.44 -0.50 -10.41
N PRO A 414 -5.23 -1.58 -10.58
CA PRO A 414 -6.46 -1.53 -11.37
C PRO A 414 -7.53 -0.77 -10.61
N LEU A 415 -8.20 0.18 -11.28
CA LEU A 415 -9.33 0.90 -10.70
C LEU A 415 -10.62 0.10 -10.88
N SER A 416 -11.57 0.27 -9.96
CA SER A 416 -12.86 -0.45 -9.96
C SER A 416 -13.77 -0.02 -11.12
N GLN A 417 -13.58 1.19 -11.65
CA GLN A 417 -14.34 1.75 -12.77
C GLN A 417 -13.47 2.67 -13.62
N THR A 418 -13.86 2.87 -14.89
CA THR A 418 -13.17 3.79 -15.81
C THR A 418 -13.19 5.23 -15.29
N ALA A 419 -12.04 5.70 -14.80
CA ALA A 419 -11.87 7.02 -14.23
C ALA A 419 -11.82 8.13 -15.28
N ASP A 420 -12.48 9.25 -15.01
CA ASP A 420 -12.31 10.51 -15.73
C ASP A 420 -10.97 11.14 -15.31
N PRO A 421 -9.99 11.24 -16.23
CA PRO A 421 -8.66 11.75 -15.92
C PRO A 421 -8.65 13.15 -15.31
N GLU A 422 -9.63 14.00 -15.62
CA GLU A 422 -9.71 15.37 -15.10
C GLU A 422 -10.11 15.44 -13.63
N THR A 423 -10.66 14.34 -13.10
CA THR A 423 -11.14 14.24 -11.70
C THR A 423 -10.26 13.35 -10.83
N LEU A 424 -9.21 12.74 -11.40
CA LEU A 424 -8.37 11.76 -10.75
C LEU A 424 -7.43 12.41 -9.73
N GLU A 425 -7.65 12.11 -8.45
CA GLU A 425 -6.80 12.49 -7.33
C GLU A 425 -6.21 11.22 -6.69
N VAL A 426 -4.89 11.16 -6.54
CA VAL A 426 -4.19 10.02 -5.91
C VAL A 426 -3.58 10.49 -4.61
N LEU A 427 -3.84 9.79 -3.51
CA LEU A 427 -3.27 10.08 -2.21
C LEU A 427 -2.41 8.90 -1.73
N ILE A 428 -1.21 9.20 -1.25
CA ILE A 428 -0.36 8.22 -0.56
C ILE A 428 -0.27 8.62 0.90
N LYS A 429 -0.75 7.74 1.80
CA LYS A 429 -0.85 8.01 3.25
C LYS A 429 -1.61 9.33 3.54
N GLY A 430 -2.65 9.62 2.76
CA GLY A 430 -3.49 10.81 2.89
C GLY A 430 -2.90 12.10 2.30
N VAL A 431 -1.72 12.05 1.69
CA VAL A 431 -1.10 13.21 1.02
C VAL A 431 -1.35 13.11 -0.48
N ALA A 432 -1.95 14.14 -1.08
CA ALA A 432 -2.18 14.23 -2.51
C ALA A 432 -0.85 14.20 -3.28
N LEU A 433 -0.75 13.29 -4.22
CA LEU A 433 0.40 13.11 -5.10
C LEU A 433 0.25 14.02 -6.33
N PRO A 434 1.31 14.68 -6.81
CA PRO A 434 1.25 15.45 -8.05
C PRO A 434 0.90 14.57 -9.26
N SER A 435 0.09 15.09 -10.19
CA SER A 435 -0.30 14.37 -11.41
C SER A 435 0.86 13.96 -12.32
N ASN A 436 2.06 14.50 -12.11
CA ASN A 436 3.28 14.13 -12.85
C ASN A 436 3.95 12.85 -12.33
N ASP A 437 3.56 12.36 -11.14
CA ASP A 437 4.13 11.18 -10.50
C ASP A 437 3.31 9.91 -10.76
N TYR A 438 2.19 10.05 -11.45
CA TYR A 438 1.36 8.93 -11.89
C TYR A 438 0.77 9.16 -13.28
N SER A 439 0.29 8.09 -13.91
CA SER A 439 -0.47 8.17 -15.15
C SER A 439 -1.63 7.17 -15.13
N LEU A 440 -2.70 7.49 -15.84
CA LEU A 440 -3.83 6.60 -16.04
C LEU A 440 -3.77 6.07 -17.48
N ILE A 441 -3.60 4.76 -17.65
CA ILE A 441 -3.64 4.10 -18.96
C ILE A 441 -4.76 3.07 -18.95
N SER A 442 -5.75 3.27 -19.82
CA SER A 442 -7.02 2.53 -19.86
C SER A 442 -7.81 2.64 -18.56
N ASN A 443 -7.55 1.76 -17.59
CA ASN A 443 -8.21 1.75 -16.28
C ASN A 443 -7.26 1.29 -15.16
N LYS A 444 -5.96 1.53 -15.35
CA LYS A 444 -4.92 1.20 -14.38
C LYS A 444 -4.14 2.46 -14.07
N LEU A 445 -3.97 2.71 -12.78
CA LEU A 445 -3.09 3.73 -12.26
C LEU A 445 -1.66 3.20 -12.30
N PHE A 446 -0.74 3.95 -12.91
CA PHE A 446 0.69 3.64 -12.96
C PHE A 446 1.46 4.70 -12.19
N PHE A 447 2.25 4.29 -11.20
CA PHE A 447 3.16 5.16 -10.48
C PHE A 447 4.51 5.24 -11.19
N LYS A 448 5.05 6.45 -11.32
CA LYS A 448 6.40 6.67 -11.87
C LYS A 448 7.49 6.15 -10.94
N THR A 449 7.27 6.24 -9.64
CA THR A 449 8.12 5.65 -8.60
C THR A 449 7.24 4.75 -7.75
N GLU A 450 7.66 3.49 -7.60
CA GLU A 450 6.94 2.51 -6.79
C GLU A 450 6.66 3.06 -5.37
N PRO A 451 5.40 3.08 -4.91
CA PRO A 451 5.07 3.49 -3.55
C PRO A 451 5.84 2.67 -2.52
N LYS A 452 6.25 3.29 -1.40
CA LYS A 452 6.96 2.60 -0.31
C LYS A 452 6.13 1.44 0.25
N GLU A 453 6.79 0.43 0.80
CA GLU A 453 6.13 -0.73 1.42
C GLU A 453 5.04 -0.33 2.44
N LEU A 454 3.95 -1.10 2.45
CA LEU A 454 2.79 -0.89 3.33
C LEU A 454 2.12 0.50 3.23
N SER A 455 2.41 1.28 2.18
CA SER A 455 1.73 2.55 1.98
C SER A 455 0.27 2.33 1.63
N ARG A 456 -0.63 3.02 2.33
CA ARG A 456 -2.04 3.14 1.94
C ARG A 456 -2.13 4.08 0.74
N ILE A 457 -2.72 3.59 -0.33
CA ILE A 457 -2.95 4.31 -1.58
C ILE A 457 -4.46 4.48 -1.71
N GLU A 458 -4.90 5.72 -1.86
CA GLU A 458 -6.30 6.06 -2.06
C GLU A 458 -6.43 6.79 -3.39
N VAL A 459 -7.36 6.36 -4.23
CA VAL A 459 -7.59 6.93 -5.56
C VAL A 459 -9.02 7.40 -5.64
N ARG A 460 -9.21 8.71 -5.77
CA ARG A 460 -10.51 9.37 -5.86
C ARG A 460 -10.74 9.84 -7.28
N TYR A 461 -11.90 9.52 -7.85
CA TYR A 461 -12.24 9.93 -9.21
C TYR A 461 -13.74 9.86 -9.44
N ARG A 462 -14.20 10.43 -10.56
CA ARG A 462 -15.55 10.25 -11.07
C ARG A 462 -15.50 9.38 -12.33
N GLN A 463 -16.58 8.67 -12.63
CA GLN A 463 -16.64 7.84 -13.84
C GLN A 463 -16.66 8.71 -15.11
N VAL A 464 -16.05 8.21 -16.19
CA VAL A 464 -16.19 8.81 -17.52
C VAL A 464 -17.65 8.74 -17.96
N GLN A 465 -18.32 9.89 -17.94
CA GLN A 465 -19.68 10.06 -18.44
C GLN A 465 -19.76 11.41 -19.14
N ASN A 466 -20.37 11.43 -20.33
CA ASN A 466 -20.57 12.66 -21.08
C ASN A 466 -21.54 13.58 -20.32
N LEU A 467 -21.02 14.71 -19.85
CA LEU A 467 -21.85 15.74 -19.23
C LEU A 467 -22.68 16.48 -20.30
N PRO A 468 -23.96 16.79 -20.04
CA PRO A 468 -24.81 17.57 -20.92
C PRO A 468 -24.17 18.89 -21.38
N ARG A 469 -24.33 19.19 -22.67
CA ARG A 469 -23.87 20.44 -23.32
C ARG A 469 -25.01 21.26 -23.91
N VAL A 470 -26.20 20.67 -23.96
CA VAL A 470 -27.39 21.22 -24.61
C VAL A 470 -28.37 21.62 -23.52
N PHE A 471 -28.81 22.87 -23.55
CA PHE A 471 -29.71 23.44 -22.57
C PHE A 471 -30.81 24.22 -23.30
N ALA A 472 -32.06 23.85 -23.07
CA ALA A 472 -33.19 24.51 -23.69
C ALA A 472 -33.43 25.93 -23.13
N PHE A 473 -34.20 26.75 -23.83
CA PHE A 473 -34.72 28.03 -23.38
C PHE A 473 -36.10 28.29 -24.02
N SER A 474 -36.72 29.44 -23.75
CA SER A 474 -38.05 29.71 -24.29
C SER A 474 -38.04 29.80 -25.83
N LYS A 475 -39.03 29.18 -26.46
CA LYS A 475 -39.33 29.31 -27.89
C LYS A 475 -39.75 30.72 -28.31
N ASP A 476 -40.19 31.54 -27.37
CA ASP A 476 -40.56 32.95 -27.63
C ASP A 476 -39.35 33.91 -27.50
N ALA A 477 -38.16 33.36 -27.29
CA ALA A 477 -36.93 34.15 -27.15
C ALA A 477 -36.48 34.74 -28.49
N LEU A 478 -36.06 36.00 -28.46
CA LEU A 478 -35.38 36.66 -29.57
C LEU A 478 -33.94 36.15 -29.62
N LEU A 479 -33.63 35.30 -30.59
CA LEU A 479 -32.35 34.59 -30.69
C LEU A 479 -31.11 35.50 -30.62
N SER A 480 -31.20 36.73 -31.13
CA SER A 480 -30.10 37.71 -31.11
C SER A 480 -29.77 38.25 -29.72
N THR A 481 -30.60 37.96 -28.71
CA THR A 481 -30.48 38.48 -27.35
C THR A 481 -30.11 37.41 -26.33
N VAL A 482 -29.96 36.16 -26.78
CA VAL A 482 -29.60 35.04 -25.91
C VAL A 482 -28.18 35.24 -25.37
N GLY A 483 -28.06 35.30 -24.05
CA GLY A 483 -26.81 35.32 -23.30
C GLY A 483 -26.73 34.09 -22.40
N VAL A 484 -25.52 33.58 -22.17
CA VAL A 484 -25.28 32.40 -21.34
C VAL A 484 -24.21 32.72 -20.31
N SER A 485 -24.40 32.26 -19.08
CA SER A 485 -23.39 32.30 -18.04
C SER A 485 -23.23 30.93 -17.39
N VAL A 486 -22.00 30.61 -17.00
CA VAL A 486 -21.65 29.39 -16.25
C VAL A 486 -21.00 29.83 -14.95
N ASN A 487 -21.55 29.41 -13.81
CA ASN A 487 -21.15 29.85 -12.47
C ASN A 487 -21.10 31.39 -12.34
N ASN A 488 -22.15 32.06 -12.84
CA ASN A 488 -22.29 33.52 -12.89
C ASN A 488 -21.27 34.26 -13.78
N ALA A 489 -20.38 33.55 -14.48
CA ALA A 489 -19.47 34.14 -15.45
C ALA A 489 -20.09 34.09 -16.86
N PRO A 490 -20.31 35.22 -17.54
CA PRO A 490 -20.79 35.24 -18.92
C PRO A 490 -19.84 34.49 -19.85
N THR A 491 -20.37 33.67 -20.74
CA THR A 491 -19.58 32.93 -21.74
C THR A 491 -20.08 33.21 -23.14
N LYS A 492 -19.15 33.32 -24.09
CA LYS A 492 -19.43 33.37 -25.54
C LYS A 492 -19.23 32.02 -26.23
N ASN A 493 -18.83 31.00 -25.46
CA ASN A 493 -18.48 29.67 -25.96
C ASN A 493 -19.73 28.81 -26.15
N PHE A 494 -20.68 29.33 -26.91
CA PHE A 494 -21.93 28.65 -27.21
C PHE A 494 -22.43 29.01 -28.60
N ARG A 495 -23.31 28.17 -29.13
CA ARG A 495 -24.12 28.47 -30.31
C ARG A 495 -25.56 28.08 -30.05
N ILE A 496 -26.47 28.73 -30.75
CA ILE A 496 -27.88 28.33 -30.77
C ILE A 496 -28.01 27.19 -31.79
N ALA A 497 -28.76 26.14 -31.45
CA ALA A 497 -29.02 25.04 -32.37
C ALA A 497 -29.65 25.55 -33.68
N SER A 498 -29.14 25.07 -34.82
CA SER A 498 -29.46 25.61 -36.15
C SER A 498 -30.82 25.14 -36.70
N ASP A 499 -31.51 24.28 -35.98
CA ASP A 499 -32.78 23.64 -36.37
C ASP A 499 -34.03 24.40 -35.87
N GLY A 500 -33.85 25.60 -35.31
CA GLY A 500 -34.95 26.39 -34.77
C GLY A 500 -35.48 25.87 -33.44
N ILE A 501 -34.82 24.87 -32.84
CA ILE A 501 -35.08 24.45 -31.48
C ILE A 501 -34.40 25.47 -30.55
N PRO A 502 -35.10 26.03 -29.55
CA PRO A 502 -34.54 27.02 -28.63
C PRO A 502 -33.59 26.33 -27.65
N GLU A 503 -32.42 25.93 -28.14
CA GLU A 503 -31.38 25.22 -27.39
C GLU A 503 -30.03 25.93 -27.55
N VAL A 504 -29.33 26.08 -26.44
CA VAL A 504 -27.94 26.52 -26.37
C VAL A 504 -27.06 25.27 -26.34
N LEU A 505 -26.13 25.16 -27.29
CA LEU A 505 -25.05 24.18 -27.28
C LEU A 505 -23.74 24.84 -26.85
N LEU A 506 -23.24 24.50 -25.66
CA LEU A 506 -21.93 24.92 -25.18
C LEU A 506 -20.80 24.18 -25.92
N SER A 507 -19.68 24.85 -26.18
CA SER A 507 -18.52 24.24 -26.86
C SER A 507 -17.85 23.14 -26.02
N GLU A 508 -17.96 23.24 -24.70
CA GLU A 508 -17.50 22.27 -23.71
C GLU A 508 -18.60 22.07 -22.66
N ALA A 509 -18.66 20.88 -22.07
CA ALA A 509 -19.61 20.65 -20.99
C ALA A 509 -19.15 21.40 -19.73
N PRO A 510 -20.06 22.14 -19.06
CA PRO A 510 -19.76 22.68 -17.73
C PRO A 510 -19.35 21.56 -16.77
N LYS A 511 -18.45 21.88 -15.83
CA LYS A 511 -18.01 20.95 -14.78
C LYS A 511 -19.18 20.46 -13.93
N ASP A 512 -19.00 19.33 -13.25
CA ASP A 512 -19.96 18.78 -12.30
C ASP A 512 -20.53 19.86 -11.35
N GLY A 513 -21.86 19.88 -11.22
CA GLY A 513 -22.56 20.82 -10.33
C GLY A 513 -22.56 22.29 -10.75
N ALA A 514 -21.91 22.66 -11.87
CA ALA A 514 -21.90 24.03 -12.36
C ALA A 514 -23.32 24.56 -12.63
N GLN A 515 -23.55 25.84 -12.32
CA GLN A 515 -24.81 26.52 -12.61
C GLN A 515 -24.76 27.14 -14.01
N ILE A 516 -25.77 26.89 -14.83
CA ILE A 516 -25.91 27.46 -16.17
C ILE A 516 -27.14 28.36 -16.19
N VAL A 517 -26.97 29.63 -16.53
CA VAL A 517 -28.09 30.57 -16.66
C VAL A 517 -28.13 31.12 -18.09
N ILE A 518 -29.27 30.94 -18.75
CA ILE A 518 -29.55 31.47 -20.09
C ILE A 518 -30.52 32.64 -19.93
N SER A 519 -30.15 33.82 -20.41
CA SER A 519 -30.96 35.04 -20.40
C SER A 519 -31.34 35.47 -21.81
N TYR A 520 -32.56 35.95 -22.03
CA TYR A 520 -33.03 36.38 -23.36
C TYR A 520 -34.16 37.42 -23.28
N GLU A 521 -34.33 38.21 -24.34
CA GLU A 521 -35.54 39.00 -24.58
C GLU A 521 -36.62 38.13 -25.23
N THR A 522 -37.88 38.48 -25.03
CA THR A 522 -39.06 37.96 -25.73
C THR A 522 -39.80 39.11 -26.41
N GLU A 523 -40.80 38.78 -27.23
CA GLU A 523 -41.70 39.78 -27.83
C GLU A 523 -42.33 40.76 -26.83
N SER A 524 -42.64 40.29 -25.61
CA SER A 524 -43.23 41.07 -24.53
C SER A 524 -42.21 41.78 -23.65
N THR A 525 -40.91 41.58 -23.89
CA THR A 525 -39.85 42.18 -23.07
C THR A 525 -39.74 43.68 -23.31
N ARG A 526 -40.02 44.17 -24.51
CA ARG A 526 -39.93 45.61 -24.83
C ARG A 526 -41.24 46.32 -24.48
N ILE A 527 -41.16 47.36 -23.67
CA ILE A 527 -42.30 48.22 -23.36
C ILE A 527 -42.44 49.20 -24.53
N LEU A 528 -43.45 48.99 -25.37
CA LEU A 528 -43.64 49.78 -26.59
C LEU A 528 -44.49 51.03 -26.36
N SER A 529 -45.14 51.14 -25.21
CA SER A 529 -46.15 52.16 -24.95
C SER A 529 -45.86 52.89 -23.65
N TYR A 530 -45.79 54.22 -23.74
CA TYR A 530 -45.48 55.13 -22.65
C TYR A 530 -46.59 56.16 -22.53
N GLN A 531 -46.78 56.72 -21.34
CA GLN A 531 -47.81 57.72 -21.13
C GLN A 531 -47.45 59.01 -21.88
N SER A 532 -48.36 59.52 -22.72
CA SER A 532 -48.20 60.85 -23.31
C SER A 532 -48.69 61.91 -22.35
N LEU A 533 -48.27 63.16 -22.56
CA LEU A 533 -49.01 64.30 -22.05
C LEU A 533 -50.49 64.21 -22.49
N ASP A 534 -51.40 64.39 -21.54
CA ASP A 534 -52.85 64.32 -21.76
C ASP A 534 -53.36 65.70 -22.18
N PHE A 535 -53.30 65.96 -23.48
CA PHE A 535 -53.81 67.19 -24.09
C PHE A 535 -55.23 66.98 -24.58
N ALA A 536 -56.07 68.02 -24.52
CA ALA A 536 -57.44 67.90 -25.02
C ALA A 536 -57.44 67.63 -26.54
N ALA A 537 -58.46 66.93 -27.02
CA ALA A 537 -58.59 66.61 -28.44
C ALA A 537 -58.53 67.89 -29.31
N GLY A 538 -57.51 67.98 -30.17
CA GLY A 538 -57.26 69.13 -31.05
C GLY A 538 -56.17 70.10 -30.58
N GLU A 539 -55.61 69.93 -29.37
CA GLU A 539 -54.54 70.78 -28.87
C GLU A 539 -53.16 70.41 -29.43
N VAL A 540 -52.91 69.15 -29.77
CA VAL A 540 -51.63 68.71 -30.35
C VAL A 540 -51.69 68.75 -31.87
N ARG A 541 -50.88 69.62 -32.49
CA ARG A 541 -50.75 69.76 -33.96
C ARG A 541 -49.74 68.79 -34.55
N GLY A 542 -48.73 68.42 -33.77
CA GLY A 542 -47.66 67.53 -34.21
C GLY A 542 -46.86 66.97 -33.03
N ILE A 543 -46.27 65.79 -33.25
CA ILE A 543 -45.40 65.12 -32.29
C ILE A 543 -44.12 64.70 -33.02
N LYS A 544 -42.98 64.97 -32.41
CA LYS A 544 -41.67 64.53 -32.89
C LYS A 544 -40.88 63.95 -31.73
N ALA A 545 -40.33 62.75 -31.90
CA ALA A 545 -39.42 62.14 -30.95
C ALA A 545 -38.01 62.08 -31.54
N VAL A 546 -37.01 62.41 -30.73
CA VAL A 546 -35.59 62.27 -31.07
C VAL A 546 -34.83 61.60 -29.94
N ASP A 547 -33.82 60.80 -30.29
CA ASP A 547 -32.87 60.26 -29.33
C ASP A 547 -32.11 61.41 -28.67
N ALA A 548 -32.07 61.43 -27.34
CA ALA A 548 -31.46 62.54 -26.62
C ALA A 548 -29.92 62.60 -26.79
N ALA A 549 -29.27 61.48 -27.07
CA ALA A 549 -27.82 61.40 -27.23
C ALA A 549 -27.39 61.65 -28.69
N SER A 550 -28.03 61.01 -29.67
CA SER A 550 -27.65 61.13 -31.08
C SER A 550 -28.40 62.23 -31.84
N GLY A 551 -29.57 62.65 -31.36
CA GLY A 551 -30.47 63.55 -32.08
C GLY A 551 -31.25 62.89 -33.22
N ASP A 552 -31.05 61.60 -33.46
CA ASP A 552 -31.75 60.86 -34.52
C ASP A 552 -33.25 60.80 -34.25
N GLN A 553 -34.04 60.84 -35.32
CA GLN A 553 -35.48 60.74 -35.20
C GLN A 553 -35.88 59.32 -34.75
N VAL A 554 -36.75 59.26 -33.73
CA VAL A 554 -37.37 58.04 -33.24
C VAL A 554 -38.81 58.00 -33.73
N ILE A 555 -39.24 56.87 -34.28
CA ILE A 555 -40.62 56.75 -34.77
C ILE A 555 -41.56 56.58 -33.59
N VAL A 556 -42.46 57.55 -33.41
CA VAL A 556 -43.48 57.57 -32.35
C VAL A 556 -44.86 57.84 -32.94
N LYS A 557 -45.88 57.18 -32.40
CA LYS A 557 -47.30 57.45 -32.69
C LYS A 557 -48.02 57.76 -31.38
N ALA A 558 -48.84 58.81 -31.36
CA ALA A 558 -49.78 59.01 -30.25
C ALA A 558 -51.09 58.28 -30.54
N SER A 559 -51.55 57.45 -29.60
CA SER A 559 -52.85 56.78 -29.63
C SER A 559 -53.35 56.63 -28.19
N ASP A 560 -54.60 57.02 -27.94
CA ASP A 560 -55.29 56.79 -26.65
C ASP A 560 -54.50 57.28 -25.42
N GLY A 561 -53.92 58.48 -25.50
CA GLY A 561 -53.12 59.07 -24.42
C GLY A 561 -51.76 58.38 -24.20
N LYS A 562 -51.27 57.61 -25.18
CA LYS A 562 -49.97 56.92 -25.11
C LYS A 562 -49.11 57.22 -26.31
N LEU A 563 -47.80 57.28 -26.07
CA LEU A 563 -46.75 57.26 -27.07
C LEU A 563 -46.36 55.80 -27.36
N VAL A 564 -46.57 55.36 -28.60
CA VAL A 564 -46.21 54.03 -29.08
C VAL A 564 -44.97 54.14 -29.95
N PHE A 565 -43.90 53.49 -29.51
CA PHE A 565 -42.62 53.44 -30.22
C PHE A 565 -42.49 52.16 -31.05
N ASN A 566 -41.70 52.24 -32.12
CA ASN A 566 -41.33 51.04 -32.87
C ASN A 566 -40.46 50.12 -31.99
N ARG A 567 -40.69 48.81 -32.13
CA ARG A 567 -39.99 47.79 -31.32
C ARG A 567 -38.46 47.89 -31.43
N SER A 568 -37.93 48.12 -32.63
CA SER A 568 -36.49 48.27 -32.85
C SER A 568 -35.87 49.48 -32.14
N ASP A 569 -36.69 50.50 -31.84
CA ASP A 569 -36.24 51.74 -31.21
C ASP A 569 -36.21 51.67 -29.69
N VAL A 570 -36.93 50.70 -29.08
CA VAL A 570 -36.95 50.48 -27.63
C VAL A 570 -35.71 49.69 -27.21
N LEU A 571 -34.67 50.42 -26.81
CA LEU A 571 -33.47 49.89 -26.19
C LEU A 571 -33.46 50.28 -24.70
N LYS A 572 -33.09 49.35 -23.83
CA LYS A 572 -33.06 49.59 -22.39
C LYS A 572 -32.19 50.80 -22.04
N GLY A 573 -32.77 51.79 -21.36
CA GLY A 573 -32.07 52.99 -20.92
C GLY A 573 -31.90 54.08 -21.99
N ARG A 574 -32.46 53.89 -23.20
CA ARG A 574 -32.45 54.91 -24.24
C ARG A 574 -33.29 56.11 -23.80
N ILE A 575 -32.72 57.31 -23.82
CA ILE A 575 -33.45 58.53 -23.47
C ILE A 575 -33.99 59.16 -24.76
N VAL A 576 -35.29 59.47 -24.78
CA VAL A 576 -35.99 60.04 -25.93
C VAL A 576 -36.65 61.35 -25.52
N ASN A 577 -36.40 62.39 -26.31
CA ASN A 577 -37.02 63.71 -26.18
C ASN A 577 -38.20 63.81 -27.15
N VAL A 578 -39.41 63.94 -26.61
CA VAL A 578 -40.66 64.02 -27.36
C VAL A 578 -41.18 65.44 -27.30
N SER A 579 -41.10 66.16 -28.42
CA SER A 579 -41.63 67.51 -28.57
C SER A 579 -43.07 67.47 -29.13
N TYR A 580 -43.95 68.22 -28.50
CA TYR A 580 -45.34 68.45 -28.89
C TYR A 580 -45.49 69.88 -29.42
N ASP A 581 -46.08 70.03 -30.60
CA ASP A 581 -46.53 71.32 -31.14
C ASP A 581 -47.99 71.54 -30.68
N LEU A 582 -48.22 72.60 -29.91
CA LEU A 582 -49.47 72.85 -29.19
C LEU A 582 -50.25 74.04 -29.75
N ALA A 583 -51.58 73.96 -29.71
CA ALA A 583 -52.46 75.10 -29.93
C ALA A 583 -52.44 76.06 -28.72
N PRO A 584 -52.71 77.36 -28.90
CA PRO A 584 -52.69 78.32 -27.79
C PRO A 584 -53.81 78.12 -26.76
N LYS A 585 -53.43 78.13 -25.48
CA LYS A 585 -54.22 78.35 -24.24
C LYS A 585 -55.34 77.34 -23.90
N SER A 586 -55.02 76.43 -22.98
CA SER A 586 -55.94 75.96 -21.94
C SER A 586 -55.57 76.60 -20.59
N SER A 587 -56.54 76.79 -19.70
CA SER A 587 -56.36 77.46 -18.39
C SER A 587 -55.94 76.53 -17.25
N GLU A 588 -55.83 75.22 -17.50
CA GLU A 588 -55.56 74.21 -16.48
C GLU A 588 -54.72 73.09 -17.11
N LEU A 589 -53.53 72.80 -16.54
CA LEU A 589 -52.72 71.66 -16.95
C LEU A 589 -53.17 70.41 -16.17
N LYS A 590 -53.58 69.38 -16.89
CA LYS A 590 -53.87 68.05 -16.33
C LYS A 590 -52.87 67.04 -16.85
N LEU A 591 -52.28 66.29 -15.94
CA LEU A 591 -51.37 65.20 -16.24
C LEU A 591 -51.97 63.92 -15.69
N ASN A 592 -52.21 62.95 -16.57
CA ASN A 592 -52.62 61.62 -16.15
C ASN A 592 -51.36 60.79 -15.87
N LEU A 593 -51.12 60.47 -14.60
CA LEU A 593 -50.05 59.59 -14.18
C LEU A 593 -50.33 58.17 -14.67
N LYS A 594 -49.26 57.42 -14.99
CA LYS A 594 -49.35 56.06 -15.52
C LYS A 594 -50.11 55.13 -14.57
N GLN A 595 -49.91 55.30 -13.26
CA GLN A 595 -50.62 54.62 -12.18
C GLN A 595 -50.68 55.51 -10.93
N LEU A 596 -51.47 55.10 -9.93
CA LEU A 596 -51.54 55.77 -8.64
C LEU A 596 -50.16 55.67 -7.96
N PRO A 597 -49.53 56.80 -7.58
CA PRO A 597 -48.30 56.78 -6.80
C PRO A 597 -48.47 55.99 -5.51
N ILE A 598 -47.45 55.21 -5.14
CA ILE A 598 -47.30 54.69 -3.78
C ILE A 598 -47.32 55.89 -2.82
N GLU A 599 -48.03 55.76 -1.70
CA GLU A 599 -48.15 56.85 -0.73
C GLU A 599 -46.77 57.38 -0.32
N GLY A 600 -46.58 58.71 -0.45
CA GLY A 600 -45.32 59.38 -0.14
C GLY A 600 -44.24 59.32 -1.21
N SER A 601 -44.45 58.64 -2.34
CA SER A 601 -43.44 58.54 -3.41
C SER A 601 -43.46 59.71 -4.41
N LEU A 602 -44.58 60.45 -4.50
CA LEU A 602 -44.75 61.53 -5.48
C LEU A 602 -43.91 62.77 -5.13
N ASN A 603 -42.97 63.08 -6.00
CA ASN A 603 -42.11 64.25 -5.97
C ASN A 603 -42.34 65.12 -7.21
N VAL A 604 -42.70 66.39 -7.01
CA VAL A 604 -42.96 67.35 -8.09
C VAL A 604 -42.04 68.55 -7.92
N GLN A 605 -41.20 68.79 -8.91
CA GLN A 605 -40.25 69.90 -8.95
C GLN A 605 -40.58 70.82 -10.12
N VAL A 606 -40.58 72.13 -9.87
CA VAL A 606 -40.85 73.14 -10.90
C VAL A 606 -39.78 74.23 -10.91
N SER A 607 -39.63 74.89 -12.05
CA SER A 607 -38.74 76.06 -12.19
C SER A 607 -39.17 77.24 -11.29
N GLU A 608 -38.29 78.21 -11.07
CA GLU A 608 -38.41 79.29 -10.07
C GLU A 608 -39.71 80.14 -10.20
N GLY A 609 -40.37 80.14 -11.36
CA GLY A 609 -41.68 80.80 -11.56
C GLY A 609 -42.93 79.94 -11.27
N GLY A 610 -42.81 78.61 -11.29
CA GLY A 610 -43.96 77.70 -11.20
C GLY A 610 -44.35 77.26 -9.79
N GLN A 611 -43.57 77.65 -8.77
CA GLN A 611 -43.66 77.11 -7.40
C GLN A 611 -45.02 77.33 -6.74
N GLN A 612 -45.62 78.51 -6.92
CA GLN A 612 -46.95 78.81 -6.38
C GLN A 612 -48.04 77.91 -6.99
N CYS A 613 -47.92 77.61 -8.28
CA CYS A 613 -48.85 76.72 -8.96
C CYS A 613 -48.68 75.27 -8.52
N ALA A 614 -47.43 74.78 -8.42
CA ALA A 614 -47.16 73.43 -7.93
C ALA A 614 -47.62 73.22 -6.48
N ALA A 615 -47.53 74.24 -5.62
CA ALA A 615 -48.01 74.16 -4.23
C ALA A 615 -49.53 73.96 -4.12
N GLN A 616 -50.29 74.28 -5.19
CA GLN A 616 -51.75 74.10 -5.26
C GLN A 616 -52.15 72.89 -6.11
N MET A 617 -51.20 72.01 -6.45
CA MET A 617 -51.52 70.81 -7.21
C MET A 617 -52.47 69.90 -6.44
N SER A 618 -53.30 69.16 -7.17
CA SER A 618 -54.16 68.13 -6.60
C SER A 618 -53.98 66.81 -7.34
N LEU A 619 -53.95 65.71 -6.58
CA LEU A 619 -53.92 64.35 -7.09
C LEU A 619 -55.27 63.68 -6.80
N SER A 620 -56.00 63.32 -7.85
CA SER A 620 -57.27 62.57 -7.76
C SER A 620 -57.17 61.30 -8.58
N GLY A 621 -56.95 60.16 -7.90
CA GLY A 621 -56.57 58.92 -8.56
C GLY A 621 -55.23 59.09 -9.27
N THR A 622 -55.22 58.92 -10.59
CA THR A 622 -54.03 59.16 -11.43
C THR A 622 -53.95 60.58 -11.98
N ASN A 623 -54.95 61.43 -11.78
CA ASN A 623 -54.96 62.76 -12.38
C ASN A 623 -54.28 63.77 -11.48
N LEU A 624 -53.13 64.28 -11.92
CA LEU A 624 -52.42 65.40 -11.31
C LEU A 624 -52.83 66.70 -12.01
N SER A 625 -53.50 67.59 -11.30
CA SER A 625 -54.02 68.84 -11.87
C SER A 625 -53.31 70.05 -11.27
N PHE A 626 -52.94 71.00 -12.13
CA PHE A 626 -52.33 72.28 -11.78
C PHE A 626 -53.28 73.42 -12.14
N PRO A 627 -53.56 74.37 -11.22
CA PRO A 627 -54.55 75.43 -11.45
C PRO A 627 -54.06 76.57 -12.36
N CYS A 628 -52.88 76.46 -12.98
CA CYS A 628 -52.30 77.46 -13.87
C CYS A 628 -52.13 76.95 -15.30
N ALA A 629 -51.79 77.85 -16.21
CA ALA A 629 -51.45 77.50 -17.58
C ALA A 629 -50.06 76.82 -17.65
N SER A 630 -49.85 75.98 -18.66
CA SER A 630 -48.59 75.24 -18.87
C SER A 630 -47.36 76.15 -18.91
N ASP A 631 -47.49 77.32 -19.52
CA ASP A 631 -46.39 78.26 -19.74
C ASP A 631 -45.91 78.92 -18.42
N ASP A 632 -46.75 78.92 -17.39
CA ASP A 632 -46.42 79.47 -16.06
C ASP A 632 -45.58 78.50 -15.21
N LEU A 633 -45.56 77.20 -15.55
CA LEU A 633 -44.80 76.17 -14.82
C LEU A 633 -43.32 76.10 -15.23
N GLY A 634 -43.01 76.51 -16.47
CA GLY A 634 -41.67 76.41 -17.06
C GLY A 634 -41.19 74.96 -17.20
N ARG A 635 -40.16 74.56 -16.44
CA ARG A 635 -39.73 73.15 -16.35
C ARG A 635 -40.45 72.46 -15.19
N LEU A 636 -41.01 71.30 -15.44
CA LEU A 636 -41.74 70.46 -14.48
C LEU A 636 -41.12 69.07 -14.49
N GLN A 637 -40.59 68.61 -13.37
CA GLN A 637 -40.12 67.24 -13.18
C GLN A 637 -41.03 66.54 -12.18
N ILE A 638 -41.50 65.35 -12.54
CA ILE A 638 -42.37 64.52 -11.72
C ILE A 638 -41.71 63.16 -11.58
N SER A 639 -41.40 62.75 -10.36
CA SER A 639 -40.95 61.39 -10.09
C SER A 639 -41.81 60.71 -9.01
N TYR A 640 -42.12 59.43 -9.21
CA TYR A 640 -42.88 58.64 -8.24
C TYR A 640 -42.71 57.14 -8.45
N ASP A 641 -42.84 56.38 -7.36
CA ASP A 641 -42.92 54.92 -7.42
C ASP A 641 -44.36 54.46 -7.54
N TYR A 642 -44.62 53.43 -8.36
CA TYR A 642 -45.92 52.80 -8.53
C TYR A 642 -45.80 51.28 -8.70
N VAL A 643 -46.92 50.57 -8.57
CA VAL A 643 -46.97 49.11 -8.65
C VAL A 643 -47.42 48.69 -10.05
N THR A 644 -46.50 48.17 -10.87
CA THR A 644 -46.83 47.81 -12.28
C THR A 644 -47.74 46.59 -12.37
N SER A 645 -47.48 45.58 -11.55
CA SER A 645 -48.31 44.39 -11.39
C SER A 645 -48.14 43.82 -9.99
N ILE A 646 -49.18 43.14 -9.53
CA ILE A 646 -49.14 42.28 -8.35
C ILE A 646 -49.47 40.87 -8.85
N ASP A 647 -48.44 40.03 -8.95
CA ASP A 647 -48.57 38.65 -9.34
C ASP A 647 -49.12 37.85 -8.15
N SER A 648 -50.27 37.20 -8.34
CA SER A 648 -50.86 36.26 -7.38
C SER A 648 -50.60 34.80 -7.76
N SER A 649 -49.92 34.59 -8.89
CA SER A 649 -49.54 33.27 -9.39
C SER A 649 -48.10 33.27 -9.88
N PHE A 650 -47.36 32.22 -9.52
CA PHE A 650 -45.94 32.08 -9.80
C PHE A 650 -45.69 30.75 -10.49
N ARG A 651 -45.13 30.79 -11.71
CA ARG A 651 -44.75 29.58 -12.44
C ARG A 651 -43.38 29.11 -11.98
N LEU A 652 -43.32 27.90 -11.47
CA LEU A 652 -42.11 27.23 -11.02
C LEU A 652 -41.38 26.60 -12.22
N SER A 653 -40.07 26.75 -12.26
CA SER A 653 -39.20 26.16 -13.27
C SER A 653 -38.91 24.70 -12.93
N GLY A 654 -39.38 23.76 -13.76
CA GLY A 654 -39.11 22.33 -13.60
C GLY A 654 -40.34 21.45 -13.80
N THR A 655 -40.11 20.15 -13.99
CA THR A 655 -41.14 19.10 -13.89
C THR A 655 -40.95 18.41 -12.56
N PHE A 656 -41.90 18.59 -11.65
CA PHE A 656 -41.84 18.02 -10.31
C PHE A 656 -42.69 16.78 -10.24
N THR A 657 -42.20 15.75 -9.53
CA THR A 657 -43.01 14.58 -9.27
C THR A 657 -44.18 14.93 -8.34
N GLN A 658 -45.30 14.22 -8.46
CA GLN A 658 -46.46 14.37 -7.56
C GLN A 658 -46.14 14.03 -6.09
N TRP A 659 -44.92 13.59 -5.79
CA TRP A 659 -44.46 13.19 -4.45
C TRP A 659 -43.38 14.13 -3.87
N ALA A 660 -43.16 15.30 -4.49
CA ALA A 660 -42.27 16.30 -3.91
C ALA A 660 -42.89 16.92 -2.64
N ASP A 661 -42.06 17.22 -1.64
CA ASP A 661 -42.44 18.03 -0.49
C ASP A 661 -42.20 19.51 -0.80
N TRP A 662 -43.17 20.36 -0.43
CA TRP A 662 -43.15 21.79 -0.74
C TRP A 662 -43.11 22.61 0.54
N ILE A 663 -42.21 23.57 0.60
CA ILE A 663 -42.18 24.60 1.65
C ILE A 663 -42.36 25.94 0.96
N VAL A 664 -43.53 26.56 1.15
CA VAL A 664 -43.85 27.89 0.62
C VAL A 664 -43.84 28.90 1.77
N LYS A 665 -43.06 29.96 1.65
CA LYS A 665 -43.00 31.06 2.62
C LYS A 665 -43.41 32.38 1.96
N VAL A 666 -44.16 33.20 2.68
CA VAL A 666 -44.49 34.58 2.29
C VAL A 666 -43.86 35.51 3.31
N ASN A 667 -42.96 36.40 2.87
CA ASN A 667 -42.14 37.26 3.73
C ASN A 667 -41.42 36.47 4.85
N GLY A 668 -40.86 35.31 4.49
CA GLY A 668 -40.16 34.42 5.42
C GLY A 668 -41.05 33.58 6.34
N VAL A 669 -42.38 33.76 6.31
CA VAL A 669 -43.34 32.98 7.10
C VAL A 669 -43.94 31.86 6.26
N GLN A 670 -43.75 30.60 6.69
CA GLN A 670 -44.34 29.45 6.00
C GLN A 670 -45.87 29.55 5.97
N THR A 671 -46.47 29.31 4.81
CA THR A 671 -47.93 29.36 4.60
C THR A 671 -48.43 28.11 3.90
N GLN A 672 -49.68 27.75 4.17
CA GLN A 672 -50.42 26.69 3.48
C GLN A 672 -51.53 27.26 2.58
N ASN A 673 -51.68 28.59 2.53
CA ASN A 673 -52.73 29.28 1.77
C ASN A 673 -52.36 29.44 0.30
N TYR A 674 -52.06 28.32 -0.36
CA TYR A 674 -51.75 28.29 -1.79
C TYR A 674 -52.39 27.07 -2.44
N SER A 675 -52.59 27.14 -3.76
CA SER A 675 -52.87 25.98 -4.59
C SER A 675 -51.73 25.77 -5.57
N LEU A 676 -51.44 24.51 -5.86
CA LEU A 676 -50.46 24.12 -6.87
C LEU A 676 -51.19 23.37 -7.98
N ASP A 677 -51.29 23.96 -9.16
CA ASP A 677 -51.75 23.28 -10.37
C ASP A 677 -50.55 23.09 -11.30
N ARG A 678 -50.10 21.83 -11.41
CA ARG A 678 -48.86 21.44 -12.12
C ARG A 678 -47.63 22.19 -11.58
N ASN A 679 -47.21 23.23 -12.29
CA ASN A 679 -46.06 24.07 -11.94
C ASN A 679 -46.46 25.53 -11.70
N VAL A 680 -47.73 25.81 -11.42
CA VAL A 680 -48.21 27.16 -11.11
C VAL A 680 -48.69 27.19 -9.66
N LEU A 681 -47.96 27.92 -8.84
CA LEU A 681 -48.32 28.23 -7.46
C LEU A 681 -49.26 29.44 -7.48
N SER A 682 -50.47 29.32 -6.95
CA SER A 682 -51.46 30.42 -6.93
C SER A 682 -51.95 30.68 -5.51
N PHE A 683 -52.20 31.95 -5.16
CA PHE A 683 -52.73 32.36 -3.87
C PHE A 683 -54.16 32.88 -4.03
N SER A 684 -55.12 32.30 -3.31
CA SER A 684 -56.50 32.78 -3.30
C SER A 684 -56.76 33.62 -2.05
N GLY A 685 -57.30 34.83 -2.24
CA GLY A 685 -57.72 35.72 -1.15
C GLY A 685 -56.60 36.42 -0.37
N GLN A 686 -55.33 36.24 -0.75
CA GLN A 686 -54.20 36.96 -0.15
C GLN A 686 -53.89 38.21 -0.97
N THR A 687 -53.97 39.39 -0.35
CA THR A 687 -53.57 40.65 -0.98
C THR A 687 -52.09 40.87 -0.78
N PHE A 688 -51.31 40.81 -1.86
CA PHE A 688 -49.89 41.15 -1.81
C PHE A 688 -49.69 42.66 -1.90
N VAL A 689 -48.70 43.16 -1.19
CA VAL A 689 -48.13 44.50 -1.40
C VAL A 689 -46.85 44.41 -2.23
N SER A 690 -46.36 45.54 -2.71
CA SER A 690 -45.39 45.59 -3.80
C SER A 690 -44.00 45.02 -3.49
N ASP A 691 -43.69 44.73 -2.23
CA ASP A 691 -42.44 44.14 -1.74
C ASP A 691 -42.63 42.76 -1.11
N THR A 692 -43.78 42.12 -1.31
CA THR A 692 -44.02 40.78 -0.76
C THR A 692 -43.10 39.76 -1.42
N GLN A 693 -42.28 39.05 -0.64
CA GLN A 693 -41.43 37.96 -1.10
C GLN A 693 -42.15 36.62 -0.97
N VAL A 694 -42.10 35.79 -2.00
CA VAL A 694 -42.63 34.42 -2.00
C VAL A 694 -41.46 33.46 -2.26
N GLU A 695 -41.12 32.67 -1.25
CA GLU A 695 -40.05 31.66 -1.32
C GLU A 695 -40.67 30.27 -1.45
N VAL A 696 -40.13 29.45 -2.35
CA VAL A 696 -40.59 28.08 -2.60
C VAL A 696 -39.40 27.14 -2.59
N GLU A 697 -39.38 26.19 -1.67
CA GLU A 697 -38.42 25.08 -1.64
C GLU A 697 -39.14 23.79 -2.02
N VAL A 698 -38.54 23.03 -2.94
CA VAL A 698 -39.05 21.74 -3.42
C VAL A 698 -38.04 20.67 -3.07
N TRP A 699 -38.47 19.68 -2.30
CA TRP A 699 -37.63 18.58 -1.84
C TRP A 699 -38.12 17.29 -2.48
N GLU A 700 -37.24 16.60 -3.22
CA GLU A 700 -37.55 15.30 -3.81
C GLU A 700 -36.82 14.18 -3.05
N THR A 701 -37.51 13.06 -2.89
CA THR A 701 -36.92 11.85 -2.32
C THR A 701 -36.33 11.03 -3.46
N MET A 702 -35.01 11.08 -3.65
CA MET A 702 -34.35 10.18 -4.59
C MET A 702 -34.29 8.79 -3.97
N VAL A 703 -35.04 7.85 -4.53
CA VAL A 703 -34.80 6.42 -4.34
C VAL A 703 -33.70 6.06 -5.34
N LEU A 704 -32.46 5.93 -4.86
CA LEU A 704 -31.38 5.44 -5.69
C LEU A 704 -31.78 4.07 -6.25
N PRO A 705 -31.68 3.83 -7.57
CA PRO A 705 -31.99 2.52 -8.12
C PRO A 705 -31.10 1.48 -7.43
N LEU A 706 -31.72 0.39 -6.95
CA LEU A 706 -30.99 -0.81 -6.55
C LEU A 706 -30.26 -1.32 -7.79
N GLU A 707 -28.93 -1.13 -7.83
CA GLU A 707 -28.10 -1.82 -8.80
C GLU A 707 -28.29 -3.32 -8.63
N LYS A 708 -28.57 -3.97 -9.76
CA LYS A 708 -28.84 -5.41 -9.85
C LYS A 708 -27.56 -6.18 -10.09
#